data_AF-A0A3A0EJ89-F1
#
_entry.id   AF-A0A3A0EJ89-F1
#
_cell.length_a   1.000
_cell.length_b   1.000
_cell.length_c   1.000
_cell.angle_alpha   90.00
_cell.angle_beta   90.00
_cell.angle_gamma   90.00
#
_symmetry.space_group_name_H-M   'P 1'
#
loop_
_entity.id
_entity.type
_entity.pdbx_description
1 polymer ?
#
loop_
_entity_poly.entity_id
_entity_poly.type
_entity_poly.pdbx_seq_one_letter_code
_entity_poly.pdbx_strand_id
1 'polypeptide(L)'
;MSAPAAVHARAADGRLALLGWLWRAQARAQPGRALTAVLAIAIGVALALAIHLVNRSALEEFATAMSTVNGEAQAQLRARAGSFDETLYPRLAASADGASVSPVIDAVFALADRPGETLRVIGIDAFRAAAVTPALLPSTGAGEQAGAASPLFADDTVFLSNAALTALGLAEGDTLRLRAGTRTVALRIAGTLARVAAGQRLAVMDLGAMQWRLGWLGRLSRLDLRFADAGDGARLRARWQALLPPEVVWSAPDASRQRMSNLSRAYRVNLGMLALVALLTGGYIVHATTALGVARQQRELALLGVLGARPRLLLAQVLGQALLLGSAGAALGTLGGVALAGALLAWVGGDLGGGYFSGSHPALALDALTLAAFAGAGLATALLGALAPARAASRTPAARALRAGSVEETLHGRGGAVALAWPIGCFAAGAAALALPPLDGLPWPSYAAIAAWLAGGIALVPYVVAASSRGFARLASSRVAGPIAWLAAHRLHGAPASASAAMSGIVASVALAGAMAIMVSSFRDSVDRWLGAVLPADAYARIASGAATAAIDPALRERFAHAPGVARAEFSRSLELTLDPSRPPLVLIARPIDRLRPQRRLAITGEVLAPPPGAIAVYASEAAADLYGWTPGSLVTLPLPGAAAAQRFFVAAIWRDYARQHGALALDAADYRALTGDATSSDVALWFDAAIAPSAAIAALREALSGIAGLELRATGELRALSLRIFDRSFAVTYALEAIAIVVALFGVASAWAAEGLARTREFGMLRHLGLRRRDVARLFATEAALQIGIASAWGTALGAMIAMVLVHRVNPQSFHWTMDLSWPVGLLGAAAAALLALGVAAAVLAARSTMSDAPVRALREDW
;
A
#
# COMPACT_ATOMS: atom_id res chain seq x y z
N MET A 1 42.17 -6.10 49.91
CA MET A 1 40.77 -6.20 49.42
C MET A 1 40.65 -6.48 47.90
N SER A 2 41.63 -7.14 47.25
CA SER A 2 41.67 -7.31 45.78
C SER A 2 41.42 -8.75 45.27
N ALA A 3 41.40 -9.76 46.14
CA ALA A 3 41.20 -11.16 45.76
C ALA A 3 39.77 -11.53 45.27
N PRO A 4 38.66 -11.05 45.87
CA PRO A 4 37.33 -11.51 45.47
C PRO A 4 36.88 -10.96 44.10
N ALA A 5 37.34 -9.77 43.71
CA ALA A 5 37.05 -9.17 42.40
C ALA A 5 37.73 -9.93 41.24
N ALA A 6 38.98 -10.37 41.41
CA ALA A 6 39.72 -11.14 40.41
C ALA A 6 39.13 -12.56 40.20
N VAL A 7 38.61 -13.19 41.27
CA VAL A 7 37.94 -14.50 41.18
C VAL A 7 36.59 -14.38 40.47
N HIS A 8 35.84 -13.30 40.69
CA HIS A 8 34.59 -13.05 39.99
C HIS A 8 34.80 -12.76 38.49
N ALA A 9 35.86 -12.03 38.13
CA ALA A 9 36.23 -11.80 36.73
C ALA A 9 36.62 -13.11 36.01
N ARG A 10 37.51 -13.94 36.60
CA ARG A 10 37.90 -15.24 36.03
C ARG A 10 36.73 -16.22 35.88
N ALA A 11 35.79 -16.21 36.83
CA ALA A 11 34.60 -17.04 36.75
C ALA A 11 33.60 -16.58 35.68
N ALA A 12 33.55 -15.27 35.39
CA ALA A 12 32.77 -14.73 34.27
C ALA A 12 33.39 -15.10 32.92
N ASP A 13 34.72 -15.02 32.79
CA ASP A 13 35.46 -15.42 31.59
C ASP A 13 35.30 -16.91 31.29
N GLY A 14 35.39 -17.77 32.30
CA GLY A 14 35.17 -19.22 32.14
C GLY A 14 33.76 -19.58 31.67
N ARG A 15 32.73 -18.84 32.11
CA ARG A 15 31.35 -19.03 31.65
C ARG A 15 31.16 -18.59 30.20
N LEU A 16 31.74 -17.46 29.80
CA LEU A 16 31.69 -16.98 28.42
C LEU A 16 32.43 -17.92 27.47
N ALA A 17 33.57 -18.48 27.89
CA ALA A 17 34.30 -19.49 27.14
C ALA A 17 33.49 -20.78 26.95
N LEU A 18 32.82 -21.26 28.00
CA LEU A 18 31.94 -22.44 27.92
C LEU A 18 30.76 -22.21 26.96
N LEU A 19 30.05 -21.09 27.10
CA LEU A 19 28.95 -20.72 26.21
C LEU A 19 29.42 -20.62 24.75
N GLY A 20 30.56 -19.94 24.52
CA GLY A 20 31.16 -19.80 23.19
C GLY A 20 31.57 -21.12 22.56
N TRP A 21 32.04 -22.09 23.36
CA TRP A 21 32.35 -23.44 22.90
C TRP A 21 31.09 -24.21 22.52
N LEU A 22 30.05 -24.16 23.36
CA LEU A 22 28.76 -24.82 23.11
C LEU A 22 28.06 -24.26 21.86
N TRP A 23 28.09 -22.93 21.67
CA TRP A 23 27.54 -22.29 20.46
C TRP A 23 28.25 -22.74 19.20
N ARG A 24 29.60 -22.80 19.21
CA ARG A 24 30.40 -23.25 18.06
C ARG A 24 30.16 -24.73 17.74
N ALA A 25 30.12 -25.59 18.75
CA ALA A 25 29.85 -27.01 18.57
C ALA A 25 28.49 -27.22 17.88
N GLN A 26 27.47 -26.48 18.31
CA GLN A 26 26.14 -26.62 17.76
C GLN A 26 25.99 -26.05 16.34
N ALA A 27 26.63 -24.91 16.05
CA ALA A 27 26.64 -24.34 14.70
C ALA A 27 27.28 -25.31 13.69
N ARG A 28 28.34 -26.03 14.09
CA ARG A 28 28.99 -27.06 13.25
C ARG A 28 28.14 -28.31 13.09
N ALA A 29 27.41 -28.72 14.12
CA ALA A 29 26.58 -29.91 14.08
C ALA A 29 25.34 -29.75 13.18
N GLN A 30 24.78 -28.53 13.06
CA GLN A 30 23.51 -28.31 12.34
C GLN A 30 23.52 -27.00 11.51
N PRO A 31 24.41 -26.88 10.51
CA PRO A 31 24.58 -25.64 9.73
C PRO A 31 23.32 -25.25 8.95
N GLY A 32 22.61 -26.24 8.37
CA GLY A 32 21.38 -25.98 7.62
C GLY A 32 20.29 -25.30 8.45
N ARG A 33 20.12 -25.69 9.72
CA ARG A 33 19.14 -25.08 10.61
C ARG A 33 19.50 -23.64 10.97
N ALA A 34 20.77 -23.39 11.30
CA ALA A 34 21.25 -22.04 11.57
C ALA A 34 21.01 -21.13 10.35
N LEU A 35 21.33 -21.63 9.15
CA LEU A 35 21.09 -20.91 7.90
C LEU A 35 19.60 -20.59 7.69
N THR A 36 18.71 -21.57 7.89
CA THR A 36 17.26 -21.35 7.73
C THR A 36 16.70 -20.26 8.66
N ALA A 37 17.14 -20.23 9.93
CA ALA A 37 16.70 -19.23 10.89
C ALA A 37 17.26 -17.84 10.55
N VAL A 38 18.54 -17.75 10.19
CA VAL A 38 19.19 -16.50 9.76
C VAL A 38 18.51 -15.93 8.53
N LEU A 39 18.26 -16.75 7.50
CA LEU A 39 17.59 -16.32 6.28
C LEU A 39 16.15 -15.84 6.54
N ALA A 40 15.40 -16.54 7.38
CA ALA A 40 14.03 -16.14 7.72
C ALA A 40 13.97 -14.78 8.42
N ILE A 41 14.86 -14.53 9.39
CA ILE A 41 14.97 -13.23 10.06
C ILE A 41 15.45 -12.16 9.07
N ALA A 42 16.47 -12.47 8.26
CA ALA A 42 17.04 -11.55 7.29
C ALA A 42 15.98 -11.09 6.27
N ILE A 43 15.17 -12.02 5.73
CA ILE A 43 14.09 -11.68 4.80
C ILE A 43 13.06 -10.78 5.49
N GLY A 44 12.63 -11.10 6.72
CA GLY A 44 11.67 -10.28 7.45
C GLY A 44 12.16 -8.86 7.72
N VAL A 45 13.41 -8.70 8.18
CA VAL A 45 14.03 -7.39 8.43
C VAL A 45 14.28 -6.63 7.13
N ALA A 46 14.78 -7.30 6.09
CA ALA A 46 15.03 -6.70 4.78
C ALA A 46 13.76 -6.13 4.17
N LEU A 47 12.67 -6.89 4.21
CA LEU A 47 11.37 -6.45 3.69
C LEU A 47 10.85 -5.22 4.43
N ALA A 48 10.88 -5.28 5.77
CA ALA A 48 10.38 -4.21 6.62
C ALA A 48 11.17 -2.91 6.43
N LEU A 49 12.50 -3.01 6.38
CA LEU A 49 13.36 -1.86 6.15
C LEU A 49 13.22 -1.33 4.72
N ALA A 50 13.18 -2.20 3.71
CA ALA A 50 13.06 -1.78 2.31
C ALA A 50 11.78 -0.98 2.07
N ILE A 51 10.64 -1.48 2.58
CA ILE A 51 9.35 -0.78 2.52
C ILE A 51 9.44 0.58 3.21
N HIS A 52 10.09 0.65 4.37
CA HIS A 52 10.24 1.90 5.11
C HIS A 52 11.10 2.92 4.34
N LEU A 53 12.26 2.51 3.84
CA LEU A 53 13.20 3.36 3.11
C LEU A 53 12.58 3.89 1.80
N VAL A 54 11.95 3.02 1.01
CA VAL A 54 11.27 3.41 -0.24
C VAL A 54 10.17 4.43 0.04
N ASN A 55 9.33 4.19 1.06
CA ASN A 55 8.26 5.12 1.42
C ASN A 55 8.79 6.47 1.92
N ARG A 56 9.87 6.46 2.71
CA ARG A 56 10.48 7.69 3.22
C ARG A 56 11.09 8.52 2.10
N SER A 57 11.89 7.90 1.24
CA SER A 57 12.50 8.55 0.08
C SER A 57 11.45 9.16 -0.85
N ALA A 58 10.37 8.43 -1.14
CA ALA A 58 9.27 8.97 -1.94
C ALA A 58 8.66 10.23 -1.29
N LEU A 59 8.38 10.21 0.01
CA LEU A 59 7.77 11.34 0.71
C LEU A 59 8.66 12.57 0.80
N GLU A 60 9.96 12.40 1.05
CA GLU A 60 10.92 13.50 1.09
C GLU A 60 11.07 14.15 -0.30
N GLU A 61 11.08 13.35 -1.36
CA GLU A 61 11.12 13.84 -2.74
C GLU A 61 9.84 14.63 -3.10
N PHE A 62 8.66 14.11 -2.75
CA PHE A 62 7.40 14.81 -2.92
C PHE A 62 7.30 16.08 -2.08
N ALA A 63 7.75 16.06 -0.83
CA ALA A 63 7.71 17.21 0.07
C ALA A 63 8.64 18.33 -0.43
N THR A 64 9.83 17.97 -0.89
CA THR A 64 10.80 18.90 -1.49
C THR A 64 10.27 19.47 -2.82
N ALA A 65 9.54 18.66 -3.59
CA ALA A 65 8.87 19.14 -4.78
C ALA A 65 7.72 20.13 -4.45
N MET A 66 6.90 19.83 -3.45
CA MET A 66 5.78 20.72 -3.12
C MET A 66 6.20 22.03 -2.43
N SER A 67 7.29 22.02 -1.66
CA SER A 67 7.79 23.23 -0.99
C SER A 67 8.39 24.23 -1.98
N THR A 68 9.01 23.75 -3.06
CA THR A 68 9.62 24.62 -4.09
C THR A 68 8.58 25.27 -5.02
N VAL A 69 7.44 24.61 -5.25
CA VAL A 69 6.37 25.12 -6.14
C VAL A 69 5.46 26.16 -5.48
N ASN A 70 5.09 25.95 -4.21
CA ASN A 70 4.18 26.86 -3.51
C ASN A 70 4.90 28.09 -2.93
N GLY A 71 6.24 28.14 -3.03
CA GLY A 71 7.07 29.20 -2.50
C GLY A 71 7.01 29.34 -0.98
N GLU A 72 7.47 30.48 -0.48
CA GLU A 72 7.43 30.84 0.95
C GLU A 72 6.09 31.48 1.36
N ALA A 73 5.06 31.37 0.51
CA ALA A 73 3.73 31.87 0.84
C ALA A 73 3.26 31.23 2.15
N GLN A 74 2.78 32.04 3.08
CA GLN A 74 2.29 31.59 4.39
C GLN A 74 0.78 31.35 4.35
N ALA A 75 0.07 31.96 3.40
CA ALA A 75 -1.33 31.71 3.08
C ALA A 75 -1.63 31.95 1.59
N GLN A 76 -2.73 31.39 1.10
CA GLN A 76 -3.20 31.55 -0.27
C GLN A 76 -4.71 31.77 -0.32
N LEU A 77 -5.16 32.72 -1.13
CA LEU A 77 -6.56 32.82 -1.55
C LEU A 77 -6.70 32.15 -2.90
N ARG A 78 -7.52 31.10 -3.00
CA ARG A 78 -7.65 30.30 -4.22
C ARG A 78 -9.10 30.24 -4.70
N ALA A 79 -9.29 30.16 -6.00
CA ALA A 79 -10.61 29.87 -6.57
C ALA A 79 -11.12 28.52 -6.04
N ARG A 80 -12.40 28.44 -5.67
CA ARG A 80 -13.07 27.18 -5.34
C ARG A 80 -13.27 26.31 -6.57
N ALA A 81 -13.52 26.93 -7.72
CA ALA A 81 -13.68 26.27 -9.01
C ALA A 81 -13.07 27.16 -10.10
N GLY A 82 -12.06 26.65 -10.82
CA GLY A 82 -11.44 27.35 -11.95
C GLY A 82 -10.66 28.60 -11.55
N SER A 83 -11.25 29.78 -11.77
CA SER A 83 -10.62 31.10 -11.65
C SER A 83 -11.58 32.12 -11.03
N PHE A 84 -11.06 33.23 -10.50
CA PHE A 84 -11.86 34.37 -10.05
C PHE A 84 -11.42 35.66 -10.76
N ASP A 85 -12.26 36.70 -10.66
CA ASP A 85 -12.05 38.01 -11.27
C ASP A 85 -10.85 38.75 -10.64
N GLU A 86 -9.96 39.28 -11.47
CA GLU A 86 -8.74 39.96 -11.01
C GLU A 86 -9.01 41.25 -10.23
N THR A 87 -10.18 41.88 -10.39
CA THR A 87 -10.55 43.12 -9.68
C THR A 87 -10.60 42.97 -8.16
N LEU A 88 -10.61 41.73 -7.66
CA LEU A 88 -10.47 41.42 -6.24
C LEU A 88 -9.05 41.76 -5.73
N TYR A 89 -8.01 41.61 -6.54
CA TYR A 89 -6.63 41.80 -6.14
C TYR A 89 -6.34 43.23 -5.64
N PRO A 90 -6.66 44.32 -6.39
CA PRO A 90 -6.39 45.68 -5.93
C PRO A 90 -7.08 46.02 -4.60
N ARG A 91 -8.32 45.52 -4.40
CA ARG A 91 -9.10 45.75 -3.17
C ARG A 91 -8.46 45.09 -1.95
N LEU A 92 -8.02 43.84 -2.11
CA LEU A 92 -7.36 43.10 -1.05
C LEU A 92 -5.96 43.67 -0.77
N ALA A 93 -5.18 43.95 -1.81
CA ALA A 93 -3.85 44.55 -1.68
C ALA A 93 -3.88 45.91 -0.94
N ALA A 94 -4.89 46.76 -1.20
CA ALA A 94 -5.07 48.03 -0.48
C ALA A 94 -5.40 47.85 1.01
N SER A 95 -6.02 46.73 1.37
CA SER A 95 -6.41 46.39 2.75
C SER A 95 -5.49 45.37 3.41
N ALA A 96 -4.24 45.24 2.94
CA ALA A 96 -3.32 44.19 3.40
C ALA A 96 -2.48 44.58 4.63
N ASP A 97 -2.49 45.85 5.06
CA ASP A 97 -1.79 46.39 6.25
C ASP A 97 -0.42 45.72 6.55
N GLY A 98 0.52 45.82 5.61
CA GLY A 98 1.87 45.27 5.76
C GLY A 98 2.09 43.85 5.23
N ALA A 99 1.02 43.12 4.89
CA ALA A 99 1.14 41.84 4.18
C ALA A 99 1.44 42.04 2.68
N SER A 100 2.35 41.23 2.14
CA SER A 100 2.64 41.21 0.70
C SER A 100 1.66 40.27 -0.01
N VAL A 101 0.96 40.79 -1.03
CA VAL A 101 -0.01 40.03 -1.85
C VAL A 101 0.53 39.91 -3.28
N SER A 102 0.68 38.68 -3.75
CA SER A 102 1.16 38.37 -5.11
C SER A 102 0.07 37.70 -5.95
N PRO A 103 -0.39 38.31 -7.05
CA PRO A 103 -1.35 37.67 -7.96
C PRO A 103 -0.67 36.62 -8.83
N VAL A 104 -1.31 35.46 -9.00
CA VAL A 104 -0.75 34.33 -9.76
C VAL A 104 -1.80 33.63 -10.62
N ILE A 105 -1.42 33.31 -11.85
CA ILE A 105 -2.13 32.36 -12.71
C ILE A 105 -1.32 31.06 -12.74
N ASP A 106 -1.97 29.96 -12.40
CA ASP A 106 -1.38 28.64 -12.40
C ASP A 106 -2.24 27.73 -13.25
N ALA A 107 -1.72 27.41 -14.43
CA ALA A 107 -2.44 26.64 -15.42
C ALA A 107 -1.49 25.68 -16.14
N VAL A 108 -2.07 24.63 -16.71
CA VAL A 108 -1.31 23.62 -17.46
C VAL A 108 -1.67 23.78 -18.93
N PHE A 109 -0.72 23.65 -19.84
CA PHE A 109 -0.96 23.78 -21.28
C PHE A 109 -0.40 22.57 -22.01
N ALA A 110 -1.06 22.16 -23.09
CA ALA A 110 -0.53 21.09 -23.94
C ALA A 110 0.54 21.64 -24.89
N LEU A 111 1.55 20.83 -25.18
CA LEU A 111 2.57 21.15 -26.16
C LEU A 111 2.03 20.91 -27.58
N ALA A 112 2.23 21.87 -28.48
CA ALA A 112 1.73 21.76 -29.84
C ALA A 112 2.55 20.77 -30.67
N ASP A 113 3.88 20.78 -30.49
CA ASP A 113 4.81 19.94 -31.24
C ASP A 113 4.92 18.50 -30.69
N ARG A 114 4.43 18.25 -29.46
CA ARG A 114 4.44 16.94 -28.80
C ARG A 114 3.05 16.55 -28.28
N PRO A 115 2.24 15.83 -29.08
CA PRO A 115 0.91 15.42 -28.67
C PRO A 115 0.97 14.48 -27.45
N GLY A 116 0.19 14.80 -26.42
CA GLY A 116 0.10 14.02 -25.18
C GLY A 116 1.00 14.53 -24.03
N GLU A 117 1.92 15.46 -24.30
CA GLU A 117 2.71 16.11 -23.26
C GLU A 117 2.11 17.46 -22.85
N THR A 118 2.12 17.74 -21.54
CA THR A 118 1.64 19.00 -20.97
C THR A 118 2.73 19.67 -20.14
N LEU A 119 2.75 20.99 -20.15
CA LEU A 119 3.64 21.82 -19.37
C LEU A 119 2.84 22.74 -18.44
N ARG A 120 3.23 22.78 -17.16
CA ARG A 120 2.67 23.74 -16.22
C ARG A 120 3.31 25.10 -16.42
N VAL A 121 2.50 26.14 -16.60
CA VAL A 121 2.93 27.52 -16.83
C VAL A 121 2.35 28.38 -15.71
N ILE A 122 3.22 29.12 -15.03
CA ILE A 122 2.86 30.01 -13.92
C ILE A 122 3.07 31.46 -14.37
N GLY A 123 2.00 32.24 -14.41
CA GLY A 123 2.01 33.67 -14.65
C GLY A 123 2.20 34.41 -13.33
N ILE A 124 3.27 35.19 -13.21
CA ILE A 124 3.60 35.94 -11.98
C ILE A 124 3.78 37.42 -12.27
N ASP A 125 3.40 38.26 -11.31
CA ASP A 125 3.88 39.65 -11.24
C ASP A 125 5.29 39.61 -10.62
N ALA A 126 6.32 39.91 -11.41
CA ALA A 126 7.71 39.79 -10.97
C ALA A 126 8.04 40.65 -9.73
N PHE A 127 7.43 41.83 -9.59
CA PHE A 127 7.68 42.73 -8.46
C PHE A 127 7.08 42.18 -7.17
N ARG A 128 5.90 41.58 -7.24
CA ARG A 128 5.24 40.96 -6.09
C ARG A 128 5.79 39.57 -5.77
N ALA A 129 6.12 38.79 -6.79
CA ALA A 129 6.73 37.48 -6.65
C ALA A 129 8.12 37.55 -6.00
N ALA A 130 8.88 38.62 -6.21
CA ALA A 130 10.15 38.84 -5.51
C ALA A 130 9.98 38.91 -3.98
N ALA A 131 8.86 39.45 -3.51
CA ALA A 131 8.52 39.47 -2.11
C ALA A 131 7.92 38.13 -1.64
N VAL A 132 7.02 37.50 -2.39
CA VAL A 132 6.25 36.35 -1.85
C VAL A 132 6.83 34.98 -2.24
N THR A 133 7.38 34.86 -3.45
CA THR A 133 7.82 33.60 -4.07
C THR A 133 9.12 33.77 -4.87
N PRO A 134 10.26 34.10 -4.24
CA PRO A 134 11.51 34.44 -4.94
C PRO A 134 12.15 33.28 -5.71
N ALA A 135 11.71 32.05 -5.47
CA ALA A 135 12.15 30.85 -6.19
C ALA A 135 11.61 30.78 -7.64
N LEU A 136 10.48 31.44 -7.92
CA LEU A 136 9.88 31.48 -9.26
C LEU A 136 10.44 32.62 -10.12
N LEU A 137 11.32 33.47 -9.57
CA LEU A 137 11.94 34.53 -10.34
C LEU A 137 12.91 33.96 -11.38
N PRO A 138 12.78 34.35 -12.65
CA PRO A 138 13.72 33.95 -13.70
C PRO A 138 15.14 34.44 -13.46
N SER A 139 16.11 33.64 -13.89
CA SER A 139 17.48 34.08 -14.10
C SER A 139 17.70 34.29 -15.61
N THR A 140 17.92 35.53 -16.00
CA THR A 140 18.32 35.93 -17.36
C THR A 140 19.84 35.77 -17.51
N GLY A 141 20.28 35.24 -18.64
CA GLY A 141 21.71 35.09 -18.96
C GLY A 141 22.47 36.42 -18.96
N ALA A 142 23.78 36.37 -18.67
CA ALA A 142 24.66 37.52 -18.50
C ALA A 142 24.69 38.45 -19.74
N GLY A 143 23.87 39.50 -19.74
CA GLY A 143 23.79 40.49 -20.80
C GLY A 143 22.59 41.45 -20.69
N GLU A 144 22.16 41.82 -19.48
CA GLU A 144 20.93 42.59 -19.26
C GLU A 144 20.94 44.01 -19.84
N GLN A 145 19.99 44.29 -20.75
CA GLN A 145 19.37 45.62 -20.78
C GLN A 145 18.36 45.72 -19.63
N ALA A 146 18.69 46.49 -18.60
CA ALA A 146 17.77 46.82 -17.53
C ALA A 146 16.64 47.75 -18.03
N GLY A 147 15.41 47.53 -17.55
CA GLY A 147 14.25 48.39 -17.85
C GLY A 147 13.15 47.69 -18.66
N ALA A 148 12.29 48.48 -19.32
CA ALA A 148 11.11 48.00 -20.05
C ALA A 148 11.43 47.08 -21.25
N ALA A 149 12.68 47.06 -21.72
CA ALA A 149 13.16 46.15 -22.76
C ALA A 149 13.63 44.79 -22.21
N SER A 150 13.50 44.55 -20.90
CA SER A 150 13.85 43.27 -20.30
C SER A 150 13.01 42.15 -20.90
N PRO A 151 13.61 41.00 -21.25
CA PRO A 151 12.88 39.81 -21.68
C PRO A 151 11.83 39.33 -20.67
N LEU A 152 11.90 39.78 -19.42
CA LEU A 152 10.94 39.47 -18.36
C LEU A 152 9.53 40.00 -18.64
N PHE A 153 9.41 41.14 -19.34
CA PHE A 153 8.14 41.81 -19.63
C PHE A 153 7.71 41.73 -21.09
N ALA A 154 8.46 40.99 -21.91
CA ALA A 154 8.09 40.76 -23.31
C ALA A 154 6.87 39.83 -23.39
N ASP A 155 5.98 40.08 -24.35
CA ASP A 155 4.74 39.32 -24.50
C ASP A 155 4.95 37.96 -25.20
N ASP A 156 6.14 37.74 -25.75
CA ASP A 156 6.53 36.52 -26.45
C ASP A 156 7.45 35.61 -25.64
N THR A 157 7.76 35.90 -24.37
CA THR A 157 8.78 35.15 -23.61
C THR A 157 8.22 34.17 -22.60
N VAL A 158 8.99 33.10 -22.36
CA VAL A 158 8.77 32.13 -21.30
C VAL A 158 10.11 31.68 -20.71
N PHE A 159 10.12 31.39 -19.42
CA PHE A 159 11.29 30.91 -18.69
C PHE A 159 11.07 29.47 -18.25
N LEU A 160 12.01 28.58 -18.54
CA LEU A 160 11.86 27.15 -18.26
C LEU A 160 12.75 26.72 -17.10
N SER A 161 12.24 25.80 -16.29
CA SER A 161 13.05 25.06 -15.33
C SER A 161 14.07 24.16 -16.04
N ASN A 162 15.20 23.88 -15.39
CA ASN A 162 16.25 23.01 -15.95
C ASN A 162 15.70 21.63 -16.31
N ALA A 163 14.81 21.06 -15.48
CA ALA A 163 14.18 19.78 -15.79
C ALA A 163 13.25 19.85 -17.02
N ALA A 164 12.55 20.97 -17.24
CA ALA A 164 11.76 21.18 -18.45
C ALA A 164 12.65 21.28 -19.69
N LEU A 165 13.77 22.01 -19.63
CA LEU A 165 14.73 22.12 -20.75
C LEU A 165 15.32 20.76 -21.11
N THR A 166 15.78 19.98 -20.13
CA THR A 166 16.34 18.64 -20.38
C THR A 166 15.30 17.66 -20.91
N ALA A 167 14.09 17.65 -20.36
CA ALA A 167 13.02 16.76 -20.81
C ALA A 167 12.50 17.12 -22.20
N LEU A 168 12.45 18.42 -22.52
CA LEU A 168 12.02 18.89 -23.84
C LEU A 168 13.16 18.90 -24.86
N GLY A 169 14.42 18.78 -24.44
CA GLY A 169 15.56 18.92 -25.34
C GLY A 169 15.64 20.29 -26.00
N LEU A 170 15.24 21.34 -25.27
CA LEU A 170 15.21 22.73 -25.73
C LEU A 170 16.30 23.53 -25.00
N ALA A 171 16.78 24.60 -25.64
CA ALA A 171 17.75 25.53 -25.09
C ALA A 171 17.19 26.96 -24.98
N GLU A 172 17.90 27.84 -24.30
CA GLU A 172 17.61 29.28 -24.31
C GLU A 172 17.71 29.81 -25.77
N GLY A 173 16.73 30.62 -26.18
CA GLY A 173 16.58 31.12 -27.54
C GLY A 173 15.60 30.33 -28.42
N ASP A 174 15.30 29.08 -28.07
CA ASP A 174 14.37 28.24 -28.83
C ASP A 174 12.91 28.72 -28.67
N THR A 175 12.04 28.27 -29.58
CA THR A 175 10.60 28.57 -29.55
C THR A 175 9.81 27.39 -29.02
N LEU A 176 9.07 27.62 -27.94
CA LEU A 176 8.08 26.72 -27.36
C LEU A 176 6.68 27.03 -27.89
N ARG A 177 6.00 26.04 -28.45
CA ARG A 177 4.61 26.20 -28.91
C ARG A 177 3.64 25.56 -27.94
N LEU A 178 2.84 26.39 -27.27
CA LEU A 178 1.79 25.98 -26.35
C LEU A 178 0.41 26.05 -27.01
N ARG A 179 -0.51 25.17 -26.60
CA ARG A 179 -1.91 25.22 -27.02
C ARG A 179 -2.75 25.93 -25.97
N ALA A 180 -3.39 27.03 -26.36
CA ALA A 180 -4.35 27.78 -25.57
C ALA A 180 -5.72 27.76 -26.27
N GLY A 181 -6.62 26.90 -25.81
CA GLY A 181 -7.86 26.65 -26.53
C GLY A 181 -7.62 25.89 -27.83
N THR A 182 -8.21 26.37 -28.91
CA THR A 182 -8.00 25.89 -30.29
C THR A 182 -6.80 26.55 -30.98
N ARG A 183 -6.14 27.52 -30.32
CA ARG A 183 -5.02 28.29 -30.89
C ARG A 183 -3.68 27.74 -30.42
N THR A 184 -2.70 27.81 -31.32
CA THR A 184 -1.30 27.54 -30.98
C THR A 184 -0.58 28.87 -30.79
N VAL A 185 0.08 29.04 -29.65
CA VAL A 185 0.82 30.24 -29.26
C VAL A 185 2.30 29.87 -29.21
N ALA A 186 3.11 30.56 -30.02
CA ALA A 186 4.56 30.46 -29.97
C ALA A 186 5.13 31.44 -28.92
N LEU A 187 6.01 30.94 -28.07
CA LEU A 187 6.73 31.67 -27.02
C LEU A 187 8.23 31.34 -27.12
N ARG A 188 9.09 32.35 -27.03
CA ARG A 188 10.55 32.22 -27.04
C ARG A 188 11.08 31.98 -25.62
N ILE A 189 12.00 31.03 -25.50
CA ILE A 189 12.63 30.69 -24.23
C ILE A 189 13.70 31.75 -23.93
N ALA A 190 13.42 32.63 -22.97
CA ALA A 190 14.27 33.79 -22.67
C ALA A 190 15.31 33.54 -21.56
N GLY A 191 15.18 32.44 -20.82
CA GLY A 191 16.08 32.10 -19.73
C GLY A 191 15.61 30.90 -18.92
N THR A 192 16.31 30.66 -17.82
CA THR A 192 16.11 29.50 -16.94
C THR A 192 15.56 29.88 -15.57
N LEU A 193 15.00 28.89 -14.86
CA LEU A 193 14.59 29.02 -13.46
C LEU A 193 15.61 28.29 -12.57
N ALA A 194 16.72 28.96 -12.23
CA ALA A 194 17.83 28.36 -11.50
C ALA A 194 17.50 27.95 -10.05
N ARG A 195 16.49 28.58 -9.44
CA ARG A 195 16.09 28.34 -8.03
C ARG A 195 15.02 27.25 -7.86
N VAL A 196 14.50 26.72 -8.96
CA VAL A 196 13.51 25.63 -8.95
C VAL A 196 14.24 24.29 -8.81
N ALA A 197 13.66 23.36 -8.02
CA ALA A 197 14.27 22.05 -7.81
C ALA A 197 14.49 21.27 -9.12
N ALA A 198 15.59 20.52 -9.18
CA ALA A 198 16.08 19.84 -10.39
C ALA A 198 15.11 18.84 -11.05
N GLY A 199 14.06 18.39 -10.35
CA GLY A 199 13.07 17.43 -10.87
C GLY A 199 11.78 18.04 -11.43
N GLN A 200 11.62 19.37 -11.42
CA GLN A 200 10.35 19.99 -11.78
C GLN A 200 10.29 20.48 -13.21
N ARG A 201 9.23 20.08 -13.92
CA ARG A 201 8.93 20.52 -15.27
C ARG A 201 7.88 21.64 -15.22
N LEU A 202 8.34 22.87 -15.06
CA LEU A 202 7.49 24.05 -15.06
C LEU A 202 8.09 25.20 -15.87
N ALA A 203 7.21 26.11 -16.27
CA ALA A 203 7.52 27.34 -16.96
C ALA A 203 6.95 28.53 -16.18
N VAL A 204 7.62 29.67 -16.26
CA VAL A 204 7.17 30.95 -15.69
C VAL A 204 7.13 31.99 -16.80
N MET A 205 6.12 32.85 -16.79
CA MET A 205 6.03 34.02 -17.66
C MET A 205 5.38 35.19 -16.92
N ASP A 206 5.42 36.38 -17.51
CA ASP A 206 4.73 37.55 -16.96
C ASP A 206 3.21 37.31 -16.88
N LEU A 207 2.60 37.78 -15.78
CA LEU A 207 1.17 37.65 -15.53
C LEU A 207 0.33 38.26 -16.65
N GLY A 208 0.65 39.47 -17.10
CA GLY A 208 -0.08 40.18 -18.15
C GLY A 208 0.09 39.50 -19.51
N ALA A 209 1.31 39.07 -19.83
CA ALA A 209 1.58 38.29 -21.04
C ALA A 209 0.75 36.98 -21.06
N MET A 210 0.65 36.30 -19.92
CA MET A 210 -0.15 35.08 -19.79
C MET A 210 -1.65 35.35 -19.99
N GLN A 211 -2.16 36.43 -19.39
CA GLN A 211 -3.55 36.86 -19.55
C GLN A 211 -3.90 37.14 -21.00
N TRP A 212 -3.06 37.91 -21.68
CA TRP A 212 -3.26 38.30 -23.07
C TRP A 212 -3.12 37.12 -24.04
N ARG A 213 -1.99 36.41 -24.00
CA ARG A 213 -1.62 35.42 -25.02
C ARG A 213 -2.31 34.08 -24.81
N LEU A 214 -2.49 33.65 -23.55
CA LEU A 214 -3.01 32.32 -23.22
C LEU A 214 -4.50 32.31 -22.86
N GLY A 215 -5.22 33.43 -23.02
CA GLY A 215 -6.67 33.51 -22.88
C GLY A 215 -7.16 33.58 -21.44
N TRP A 216 -6.41 34.27 -20.58
CA TRP A 216 -6.68 34.44 -19.15
C TRP A 216 -7.04 35.88 -18.76
N LEU A 217 -7.38 36.72 -19.73
CA LEU A 217 -7.68 38.15 -19.52
C LEU A 217 -8.72 38.36 -18.40
N GLY A 218 -8.38 39.21 -17.43
CA GLY A 218 -9.26 39.56 -16.31
C GLY A 218 -9.39 38.47 -15.23
N ARG A 219 -8.64 37.37 -15.30
CA ARG A 219 -8.81 36.19 -14.44
C ARG A 219 -7.53 35.84 -13.70
N LEU A 220 -7.69 35.40 -12.45
CA LEU A 220 -6.63 34.89 -11.59
C LEU A 220 -6.96 33.49 -11.06
N SER A 221 -5.93 32.72 -10.76
CA SER A 221 -6.08 31.38 -10.16
C SER A 221 -5.96 31.41 -8.63
N ARG A 222 -5.03 32.23 -8.12
CA ARG A 222 -4.78 32.42 -6.69
C ARG A 222 -4.08 33.75 -6.39
N LEU A 223 -4.14 34.16 -5.13
CA LEU A 223 -3.29 35.20 -4.53
C LEU A 223 -2.42 34.55 -3.44
N ASP A 224 -1.10 34.72 -3.55
CA ASP A 224 -0.13 34.26 -2.57
C ASP A 224 0.15 35.37 -1.55
N LEU A 225 0.18 35.02 -0.26
CA LEU A 225 0.29 35.98 0.84
C LEU A 225 1.53 35.68 1.70
N ARG A 226 2.27 36.73 2.04
CA ARG A 226 3.35 36.69 3.04
C ARG A 226 3.10 37.76 4.11
N PHE A 227 3.16 37.36 5.38
CA PHE A 227 2.98 38.24 6.53
C PHE A 227 4.34 38.61 7.13
N ALA A 228 4.42 39.76 7.81
CA ALA A 228 5.59 40.14 8.58
C ALA A 228 5.67 39.31 9.87
N ASP A 229 4.56 39.20 10.60
CA ASP A 229 4.43 38.38 11.81
C ASP A 229 3.37 37.27 11.64
N ALA A 230 3.61 36.11 12.28
CA ALA A 230 2.71 34.94 12.20
C ALA A 230 1.30 35.22 12.78
N GLY A 231 1.16 36.19 13.69
CA GLY A 231 -0.11 36.58 14.30
C GLY A 231 -1.05 37.37 13.37
N ASP A 232 -0.51 38.01 12.33
CA ASP A 232 -1.28 38.87 11.42
C ASP A 232 -2.16 38.08 10.46
N GLY A 233 -1.73 36.87 10.09
CA GLY A 233 -2.49 36.01 9.18
C GLY A 233 -3.89 35.65 9.71
N ALA A 234 -4.03 35.41 11.03
CA ALA A 234 -5.32 35.08 11.63
C ALA A 234 -6.28 36.29 11.64
N ARG A 235 -5.76 37.49 11.91
CA ARG A 235 -6.53 38.74 11.90
C ARG A 235 -6.97 39.10 10.48
N LEU A 236 -6.05 39.01 9.51
CA LEU A 236 -6.32 39.29 8.10
C LEU A 236 -7.37 38.32 7.55
N ARG A 237 -7.26 37.03 7.88
CA ARG A 237 -8.26 36.01 7.53
C ARG A 237 -9.64 36.40 8.04
N ALA A 238 -9.79 36.75 9.32
CA ALA A 238 -11.08 37.11 9.89
C ALA A 238 -11.72 38.34 9.20
N ARG A 239 -10.90 39.35 8.87
CA ARG A 239 -11.36 40.56 8.16
C ARG A 239 -11.78 40.26 6.72
N TRP A 240 -10.93 39.55 5.97
CA TRP A 240 -11.19 39.27 4.56
C TRP A 240 -12.29 38.23 4.34
N GLN A 241 -12.53 37.33 5.30
CA GLN A 241 -13.58 36.31 5.17
C GLN A 241 -14.99 36.90 4.96
N ALA A 242 -15.25 38.13 5.41
CA ALA A 242 -16.50 38.85 5.14
C ALA A 242 -16.54 39.56 3.77
N LEU A 243 -15.36 39.85 3.18
CA LEU A 243 -15.21 40.56 1.91
C LEU A 243 -15.04 39.61 0.71
N LEU A 244 -14.67 38.35 0.98
CA LEU A 244 -14.41 37.38 -0.07
C LEU A 244 -15.72 36.95 -0.76
N PRO A 245 -15.76 36.97 -2.10
CA PRO A 245 -16.87 36.38 -2.83
C PRO A 245 -16.94 34.87 -2.55
N PRO A 246 -18.12 34.23 -2.72
CA PRO A 246 -18.30 32.81 -2.43
C PRO A 246 -17.35 31.91 -3.24
N GLU A 247 -16.88 32.37 -4.39
CA GLU A 247 -15.97 31.68 -5.30
C GLU A 247 -14.52 31.60 -4.81
N VAL A 248 -14.12 32.39 -3.80
CA VAL A 248 -12.73 32.44 -3.32
C VAL A 248 -12.65 31.91 -1.89
N VAL A 249 -11.61 31.13 -1.62
CA VAL A 249 -11.40 30.51 -0.31
C VAL A 249 -9.99 30.71 0.20
N TRP A 250 -9.88 30.98 1.50
CA TRP A 250 -8.60 31.02 2.21
C TRP A 250 -8.08 29.59 2.44
N SER A 251 -6.84 29.34 2.02
CA SER A 251 -6.16 28.06 2.18
C SER A 251 -4.75 28.26 2.74
N ALA A 252 -4.31 27.35 3.61
CA ALA A 252 -2.93 27.32 4.06
C ALA A 252 -2.10 26.44 3.09
N PRO A 253 -0.88 26.86 2.68
CA PRO A 253 -0.02 26.06 1.81
C PRO A 253 0.35 24.69 2.41
N ASP A 254 0.41 24.60 3.74
CA ASP A 254 0.61 23.34 4.48
C ASP A 254 -0.57 22.38 4.39
N ALA A 255 -1.78 22.85 4.05
CA ALA A 255 -2.94 21.98 3.91
C ALA A 255 -2.72 20.94 2.80
N SER A 256 -2.01 21.28 1.71
CA SER A 256 -1.64 20.32 0.67
C SER A 256 -0.64 19.27 1.14
N ARG A 257 0.37 19.67 1.94
CA ARG A 257 1.33 18.76 2.57
C ARG A 257 0.65 17.82 3.58
N GLN A 258 -0.25 18.36 4.41
CA GLN A 258 -0.99 17.59 5.41
C GLN A 258 -1.99 16.62 4.76
N ARG A 259 -2.70 17.03 3.70
CA ARG A 259 -3.61 16.17 2.92
C ARG A 259 -2.91 14.93 2.35
N MET A 260 -1.75 15.13 1.73
CA MET A 260 -0.99 14.02 1.13
C MET A 260 -0.32 13.13 2.21
N SER A 261 0.18 13.74 3.29
CA SER A 261 0.71 13.01 4.46
C SER A 261 -0.33 12.08 5.09
N ASN A 262 -1.60 12.51 5.15
CA ASN A 262 -2.68 11.69 5.68
C ASN A 262 -3.00 10.47 4.78
N LEU A 263 -2.98 10.63 3.45
CA LEU A 263 -3.22 9.54 2.50
C LEU A 263 -2.08 8.51 2.45
N SER A 264 -0.83 8.98 2.40
CA SER A 264 0.32 8.07 2.45
C SER A 264 0.42 7.33 3.79
N ARG A 265 -0.12 7.90 4.87
CA ARG A 265 -0.12 7.27 6.20
C ARG A 265 -0.89 5.96 6.21
N ALA A 266 -2.09 5.92 5.65
CA ALA A 266 -2.89 4.70 5.62
C ALA A 266 -2.22 3.60 4.76
N TYR A 267 -1.70 3.98 3.59
CA TYR A 267 -0.91 3.10 2.73
C TYR A 267 0.34 2.56 3.44
N ARG A 268 1.08 3.45 4.13
CA ARG A 268 2.28 3.10 4.93
C ARG A 268 1.97 2.15 6.07
N VAL A 269 0.90 2.38 6.81
CA VAL A 269 0.49 1.49 7.91
C VAL A 269 0.11 0.12 7.35
N ASN A 270 -0.59 0.06 6.22
CA ASN A 270 -0.94 -1.22 5.57
C ASN A 270 0.30 -2.00 5.10
N LEU A 271 1.24 -1.34 4.39
CA LEU A 271 2.50 -1.96 4.00
C LEU A 271 3.38 -2.33 5.21
N GLY A 272 3.38 -1.51 6.26
CA GLY A 272 4.02 -1.79 7.53
C GLY A 272 3.45 -3.04 8.21
N MET A 273 2.16 -3.30 8.05
CA MET A 273 1.56 -4.55 8.54
C MET A 273 1.97 -5.77 7.73
N LEU A 274 2.12 -5.66 6.41
CA LEU A 274 2.72 -6.74 5.60
C LEU A 274 4.15 -7.07 6.05
N ALA A 275 4.95 -6.03 6.35
CA ALA A 275 6.26 -6.21 6.95
C ALA A 275 6.20 -6.89 8.33
N LEU A 276 5.25 -6.50 9.18
CA LEU A 276 5.03 -7.12 10.49
C LEU A 276 4.68 -8.61 10.35
N VAL A 277 3.87 -8.98 9.35
CA VAL A 277 3.55 -10.37 9.02
C VAL A 277 4.82 -11.17 8.68
N ALA A 278 5.71 -10.61 7.85
CA ALA A 278 6.98 -11.25 7.50
C ALA A 278 7.89 -11.43 8.73
N LEU A 279 7.98 -10.42 9.59
CA LEU A 279 8.71 -10.50 10.86
C LEU A 279 8.11 -11.56 11.80
N LEU A 280 6.78 -11.59 11.94
CA LEU A 280 6.09 -12.56 12.79
C LEU A 280 6.33 -13.99 12.28
N THR A 281 6.28 -14.19 10.96
CA THR A 281 6.57 -15.48 10.31
C THR A 281 8.03 -15.88 10.53
N GLY A 282 8.97 -14.95 10.39
CA GLY A 282 10.39 -15.17 10.72
C GLY A 282 10.58 -15.55 12.19
N GLY A 283 9.92 -14.85 13.11
CA GLY A 283 9.92 -15.15 14.54
C GLY A 283 9.35 -16.54 14.85
N TYR A 284 8.32 -16.98 14.15
CA TYR A 284 7.83 -18.35 14.25
C TYR A 284 8.87 -19.37 13.77
N ILE A 285 9.56 -19.13 12.65
CA ILE A 285 10.63 -20.02 12.16
C ILE A 285 11.75 -20.11 13.20
N VAL A 286 12.12 -18.98 13.84
CA VAL A 286 13.08 -18.98 14.95
C VAL A 286 12.56 -19.79 16.14
N HIS A 287 11.30 -19.60 16.52
CA HIS A 287 10.67 -20.38 17.58
C HIS A 287 10.73 -21.88 17.28
N ALA A 288 10.28 -22.31 16.10
CA ALA A 288 10.27 -23.70 15.69
C ALA A 288 11.69 -24.30 15.68
N THR A 289 12.65 -23.59 15.08
CA THR A 289 14.05 -24.05 14.99
C THR A 289 14.73 -24.15 16.37
N THR A 290 14.49 -23.18 17.26
CA THR A 290 15.06 -23.19 18.62
C THR A 290 14.38 -24.20 19.52
N ALA A 291 13.05 -24.36 19.46
CA ALA A 291 12.30 -25.37 20.18
C ALA A 291 12.78 -26.78 19.84
N LEU A 292 12.95 -27.06 18.54
CA LEU A 292 13.51 -28.32 18.06
C LEU A 292 14.96 -28.51 18.50
N GLY A 293 15.76 -27.44 18.55
CA GLY A 293 17.13 -27.51 19.04
C GLY A 293 17.24 -27.84 20.52
N VAL A 294 16.41 -27.20 21.34
CA VAL A 294 16.30 -27.50 22.76
C VAL A 294 15.83 -28.95 22.96
N ALA A 295 14.84 -29.41 22.20
CA ALA A 295 14.35 -30.79 22.29
C ALA A 295 15.44 -31.82 21.99
N ARG A 296 16.27 -31.60 20.95
CA ARG A 296 17.40 -32.48 20.63
C ARG A 296 18.48 -32.50 21.71
N GLN A 297 18.76 -31.34 22.30
CA GLN A 297 19.80 -31.19 23.32
C GLN A 297 19.27 -31.39 24.74
N GLN A 298 18.03 -31.85 24.90
CA GLN A 298 17.41 -31.94 26.21
C GLN A 298 18.21 -32.84 27.16
N ARG A 299 18.80 -33.94 26.66
CA ARG A 299 19.72 -34.80 27.42
C ARG A 299 21.02 -34.09 27.81
N GLU A 300 21.64 -33.38 26.87
CA GLU A 300 22.90 -32.64 27.10
C GLU A 300 22.71 -31.50 28.10
N LEU A 301 21.63 -30.72 27.95
CA LEU A 301 21.25 -29.64 28.87
C LEU A 301 20.87 -30.17 30.25
N ALA A 302 20.23 -31.35 30.32
CA ALA A 302 19.95 -32.01 31.59
C ALA A 302 21.21 -32.50 32.29
N LEU A 303 22.18 -33.07 31.56
CA LEU A 303 23.49 -33.46 32.10
C LEU A 303 24.24 -32.25 32.66
N LEU A 304 24.24 -31.12 31.94
CA LEU A 304 24.77 -29.85 32.46
C LEU A 304 24.07 -29.43 33.76
N GLY A 305 22.73 -29.57 33.82
CA GLY A 305 21.94 -29.34 35.03
C GLY A 305 22.35 -30.23 36.21
N VAL A 306 22.59 -31.53 35.97
CA VAL A 306 23.10 -32.48 36.99
C VAL A 306 24.51 -32.10 37.45
N LEU A 307 25.37 -31.66 36.53
CA LEU A 307 26.73 -31.18 36.82
C LEU A 307 26.77 -29.81 37.54
N GLY A 308 25.62 -29.23 37.88
CA GLY A 308 25.51 -28.02 38.69
C GLY A 308 25.23 -26.73 37.89
N ALA A 309 24.88 -26.81 36.60
CA ALA A 309 24.47 -25.65 35.83
C ALA A 309 23.17 -25.05 36.37
N ARG A 310 23.19 -23.74 36.69
CA ARG A 310 22.01 -23.02 37.18
C ARG A 310 20.99 -22.83 36.05
N PRO A 311 19.66 -22.76 36.34
CA PRO A 311 18.62 -22.47 35.34
C PRO A 311 18.88 -21.21 34.51
N ARG A 312 19.52 -20.20 35.11
CA ARG A 312 19.93 -18.96 34.42
C ARG A 312 20.99 -19.20 33.35
N LEU A 313 21.90 -20.16 33.54
CA LEU A 313 22.92 -20.52 32.55
C LEU A 313 22.28 -21.24 31.35
N LEU A 314 21.33 -22.15 31.61
CA LEU A 314 20.57 -22.82 30.55
C LEU A 314 19.70 -21.83 29.75
N LEU A 315 19.07 -20.86 30.44
CA LEU A 315 18.35 -19.78 29.79
C LEU A 315 19.28 -18.91 28.93
N ALA A 316 20.43 -18.50 29.47
CA ALA A 316 21.43 -17.72 28.75
C ALA A 316 22.02 -18.47 27.56
N GLN A 317 22.16 -19.79 27.64
CA GLN A 317 22.63 -20.63 26.54
C GLN A 317 21.69 -20.57 25.34
N VAL A 318 20.38 -20.78 25.56
CA VAL A 318 19.38 -20.76 24.48
C VAL A 318 19.14 -19.34 23.95
N LEU A 319 19.03 -18.35 24.83
CA LEU A 319 18.88 -16.95 24.42
C LEU A 319 20.12 -16.41 23.71
N GLY A 320 21.32 -16.83 24.10
CA GLY A 320 22.56 -16.46 23.42
C GLY A 320 22.66 -17.00 21.99
N GLN A 321 22.12 -18.19 21.74
CA GLN A 321 22.00 -18.72 20.37
C GLN A 321 21.03 -17.89 19.53
N ALA A 322 19.86 -17.58 20.09
CA ALA A 322 18.90 -16.72 19.42
C ALA A 322 19.47 -15.32 19.17
N LEU A 323 20.31 -14.81 20.08
CA LEU A 323 21.01 -13.54 19.91
C LEU A 323 22.02 -13.58 18.76
N LEU A 324 22.83 -14.65 18.63
CA LEU A 324 23.80 -14.80 17.54
C LEU A 324 23.12 -14.99 16.18
N LEU A 325 22.09 -15.83 16.11
CA LEU A 325 21.32 -16.03 14.88
C LEU A 325 20.52 -14.78 14.53
N GLY A 326 19.95 -14.12 15.54
CA GLY A 326 19.22 -12.87 15.42
C GLY A 326 20.09 -11.71 14.97
N SER A 327 21.32 -11.59 15.48
CA SER A 327 22.25 -10.53 15.06
C SER A 327 22.76 -10.76 13.63
N ALA A 328 23.11 -11.99 13.28
CA ALA A 328 23.49 -12.35 11.91
C ALA A 328 22.33 -12.11 10.92
N GLY A 329 21.12 -12.54 11.28
CA GLY A 329 19.90 -12.32 10.50
C GLY A 329 19.56 -10.83 10.38
N ALA A 330 19.64 -10.06 11.46
CA ALA A 330 19.39 -8.63 11.45
C ALA A 330 20.43 -7.87 10.60
N ALA A 331 21.71 -8.22 10.68
CA ALA A 331 22.76 -7.60 9.87
C ALA A 331 22.60 -7.90 8.36
N LEU A 332 22.36 -9.16 8.01
CA LEU A 332 22.07 -9.55 6.62
C LEU A 332 20.75 -8.93 6.14
N GLY A 333 19.76 -8.84 7.01
CA GLY A 333 18.48 -8.23 6.72
C GLY A 333 18.57 -6.72 6.49
N THR A 334 19.33 -5.98 7.30
CA THR A 334 19.50 -4.54 7.07
C THR A 334 20.27 -4.26 5.78
N LEU A 335 21.35 -5.00 5.52
CA LEU A 335 22.09 -4.91 4.26
C LEU A 335 21.21 -5.27 3.06
N GLY A 336 20.48 -6.38 3.16
CA GLY A 336 19.53 -6.82 2.13
C GLY A 336 18.39 -5.83 1.93
N GLY A 337 17.88 -5.20 2.98
CA GLY A 337 16.82 -4.20 2.91
C GLY A 337 17.26 -2.91 2.22
N VAL A 338 18.48 -2.43 2.51
CA VAL A 338 19.07 -1.29 1.81
C VAL A 338 19.31 -1.63 0.34
N ALA A 339 19.87 -2.80 0.05
CA ALA A 339 20.10 -3.25 -1.32
C ALA A 339 18.79 -3.41 -2.11
N LEU A 340 17.76 -3.99 -1.49
CA LEU A 340 16.44 -4.16 -2.08
C LEU A 340 15.75 -2.82 -2.33
N ALA A 341 15.81 -1.89 -1.37
CA ALA A 341 15.28 -0.53 -1.56
C ALA A 341 15.97 0.19 -2.72
N GLY A 342 17.30 0.10 -2.81
CA GLY A 342 18.07 0.68 -3.91
C GLY A 342 17.72 0.05 -5.26
N ALA A 343 17.61 -1.27 -5.33
CA ALA A 343 17.20 -1.98 -6.54
C ALA A 343 15.77 -1.60 -6.97
N LEU A 344 14.83 -1.53 -6.03
CA LEU A 344 13.45 -1.11 -6.29
C LEU A 344 13.40 0.34 -6.81
N LEU A 345 14.12 1.27 -6.18
CA LEU A 345 14.17 2.66 -6.63
C LEU A 345 14.84 2.80 -8.00
N ALA A 346 15.86 1.99 -8.30
CA ALA A 346 16.52 1.98 -9.60
C ALA A 346 15.63 1.42 -10.72
N TRP A 347 14.82 0.39 -10.41
CA TRP A 347 13.99 -0.29 -11.40
C TRP A 347 12.63 0.39 -11.61
N VAL A 348 12.06 0.92 -10.53
CA VAL A 348 10.70 1.47 -10.50
C VAL A 348 10.70 3.00 -10.52
N GLY A 349 11.78 3.66 -10.09
CA GLY A 349 11.88 5.12 -9.94
C GLY A 349 11.44 5.61 -8.54
N GLY A 350 11.74 6.87 -8.22
CA GLY A 350 11.34 7.51 -6.95
C GLY A 350 9.83 7.68 -6.76
N ASP A 351 9.07 7.54 -7.85
CA ASP A 351 7.62 7.67 -7.88
C ASP A 351 6.87 6.34 -7.89
N LEU A 352 7.57 5.25 -7.56
CA LEU A 352 7.01 3.90 -7.51
C LEU A 352 6.29 3.49 -8.82
N GLY A 353 6.76 4.00 -9.96
CA GLY A 353 6.31 3.59 -11.29
C GLY A 353 5.16 4.43 -11.82
N GLY A 354 4.87 5.57 -11.18
CA GLY A 354 3.89 6.55 -11.62
C GLY A 354 4.28 7.29 -12.91
N GLY A 355 5.57 7.30 -13.28
CA GLY A 355 6.09 7.99 -14.48
C GLY A 355 5.98 9.51 -14.42
N TYR A 356 5.61 10.08 -13.27
CA TYR A 356 5.51 11.53 -13.06
C TYR A 356 6.90 12.18 -12.97
N PHE A 357 7.89 11.44 -12.44
CA PHE A 357 9.25 11.91 -12.17
C PHE A 357 10.30 11.05 -12.88
N SER A 358 10.12 10.82 -14.18
CA SER A 358 11.12 10.15 -15.02
C SER A 358 12.41 10.99 -15.08
N GLY A 359 13.42 10.65 -14.28
CA GLY A 359 14.76 11.26 -14.36
C GLY A 359 15.46 11.57 -13.03
N SER A 360 14.76 11.50 -11.89
CA SER A 360 15.39 11.63 -10.56
C SER A 360 15.76 10.26 -9.99
N HIS A 361 17.02 10.11 -9.58
CA HIS A 361 17.47 8.99 -8.76
C HIS A 361 17.48 9.44 -7.30
N PRO A 362 16.40 9.19 -6.52
CA PRO A 362 16.38 9.60 -5.12
C PRO A 362 17.52 8.93 -4.35
N ALA A 363 18.25 9.74 -3.59
CA ALA A 363 19.22 9.22 -2.65
C ALA A 363 18.49 8.50 -1.51
N LEU A 364 18.99 7.31 -1.15
CA LEU A 364 18.52 6.60 0.04
C LEU A 364 18.92 7.42 1.28
N ALA A 365 17.94 7.98 1.98
CA ALA A 365 18.15 8.62 3.25
C ALA A 365 18.40 7.56 4.33
N LEU A 366 19.67 7.17 4.47
CA LEU A 366 20.10 6.19 5.47
C LEU A 366 20.23 6.88 6.83
N ASP A 367 19.18 6.81 7.62
CA ASP A 367 19.21 7.22 9.02
C ASP A 367 19.70 6.07 9.91
N ALA A 368 20.78 6.31 10.66
CA ALA A 368 21.39 5.32 11.55
C ALA A 368 20.41 4.84 12.63
N LEU A 369 19.55 5.74 13.13
CA LEU A 369 18.54 5.38 14.14
C LEU A 369 17.50 4.43 13.56
N THR A 370 17.03 4.69 12.33
CA THR A 370 16.11 3.82 11.61
C THR A 370 16.72 2.44 11.35
N LEU A 371 17.97 2.37 10.87
CA LEU A 371 18.68 1.11 10.66
C LEU A 371 18.83 0.31 11.97
N ALA A 372 19.18 1.00 13.06
CA ALA A 372 19.29 0.39 14.39
C ALA A 372 17.93 -0.09 14.92
N ALA A 373 16.85 0.65 14.67
CA ALA A 373 15.50 0.27 15.10
C ALA A 373 15.02 -1.01 14.41
N PHE A 374 15.19 -1.14 13.08
CA PHE A 374 14.79 -2.36 12.35
C PHE A 374 15.70 -3.55 12.67
N ALA A 375 17.02 -3.34 12.82
CA ALA A 375 17.93 -4.38 13.32
C ALA A 375 17.51 -4.85 14.73
N GLY A 376 17.20 -3.90 15.62
CA GLY A 376 16.70 -4.16 16.97
C GLY A 376 15.38 -4.92 16.98
N ALA A 377 14.45 -4.61 16.06
CA ALA A 377 13.20 -5.34 15.91
C ALA A 377 13.42 -6.79 15.47
N GLY A 378 14.36 -7.04 14.54
CA GLY A 378 14.76 -8.40 14.15
C GLY A 378 15.34 -9.20 15.32
N LEU A 379 16.24 -8.58 16.09
CA LEU A 379 16.81 -9.13 17.33
C LEU A 379 15.74 -9.43 18.38
N ALA A 380 14.81 -8.50 18.62
CA ALA A 380 13.71 -8.68 19.55
C ALA A 380 12.81 -9.85 19.13
N THR A 381 12.50 -9.95 17.83
CA THR A 381 11.71 -11.05 17.27
C THR A 381 12.39 -12.40 17.48
N ALA A 382 13.70 -12.49 17.27
CA ALA A 382 14.47 -13.72 17.51
C ALA A 382 14.46 -14.14 18.99
N LEU A 383 14.65 -13.17 19.89
CA LEU A 383 14.65 -13.40 21.35
C LEU A 383 13.27 -13.79 21.86
N LEU A 384 12.21 -13.12 21.38
CA LEU A 384 10.82 -13.44 21.73
C LEU A 384 10.43 -14.84 21.25
N GLY A 385 10.81 -15.21 20.02
CA GLY A 385 10.60 -16.56 19.48
C GLY A 385 11.29 -17.65 20.31
N ALA A 386 12.51 -17.37 20.79
CA ALA A 386 13.28 -18.29 21.63
C ALA A 386 12.88 -18.30 23.12
N LEU A 387 12.10 -17.32 23.58
CA LEU A 387 11.78 -17.15 25.00
C LEU A 387 11.00 -18.32 25.59
N ALA A 388 9.99 -18.80 24.86
CA ALA A 388 9.18 -19.95 25.26
C ALA A 388 10.04 -21.24 25.38
N PRO A 389 10.81 -21.67 24.36
CA PRO A 389 11.65 -22.85 24.49
C PRO A 389 12.80 -22.67 25.49
N ALA A 390 13.37 -21.47 25.64
CA ALA A 390 14.40 -21.21 26.66
C ALA A 390 13.85 -21.34 28.09
N ARG A 391 12.62 -20.86 28.35
CA ARG A 391 11.94 -21.04 29.63
C ARG A 391 11.59 -22.50 29.89
N ALA A 392 11.17 -23.24 28.87
CA ALA A 392 10.91 -24.67 28.97
C ALA A 392 12.19 -25.45 29.34
N ALA A 393 13.31 -25.15 28.66
CA ALA A 393 14.61 -25.76 28.94
C ALA A 393 15.06 -25.55 30.40
N SER A 394 14.92 -24.32 30.91
CA SER A 394 15.38 -23.97 32.27
C SER A 394 14.50 -24.49 33.41
N ARG A 395 13.23 -24.80 33.14
CA ARG A 395 12.25 -25.27 34.15
C ARG A 395 12.06 -26.77 34.17
N THR A 396 12.56 -27.50 33.17
CA THR A 396 12.42 -28.95 33.12
C THR A 396 13.41 -29.61 34.10
N PRO A 397 12.96 -30.39 35.09
CA PRO A 397 13.88 -31.04 36.02
C PRO A 397 14.78 -32.05 35.31
N ALA A 398 16.09 -32.02 35.62
CA ALA A 398 17.09 -32.84 34.95
C ALA A 398 16.78 -34.35 35.03
N ALA A 399 16.24 -34.81 36.16
CA ALA A 399 15.82 -36.21 36.33
C ALA A 399 14.70 -36.63 35.38
N ARG A 400 13.76 -35.73 35.04
CA ARG A 400 12.71 -36.00 34.05
C ARG A 400 13.27 -35.99 32.63
N ALA A 401 14.13 -35.01 32.32
CA ALA A 401 14.75 -34.87 31.00
C ALA A 401 15.68 -36.04 30.62
N LEU A 402 16.23 -36.77 31.60
CA LEU A 402 17.04 -37.97 31.37
C LEU A 402 16.19 -39.25 31.18
N ARG A 403 14.91 -39.24 31.59
CA ARG A 403 13.99 -40.37 31.41
C ARG A 403 13.53 -40.46 29.94
N ALA A 404 13.62 -41.64 29.33
CA ALA A 404 13.11 -41.90 27.98
C ALA A 404 11.60 -41.66 27.92
N GLY A 405 11.13 -40.90 26.92
CA GLY A 405 9.70 -40.57 26.73
C GLY A 405 9.18 -39.30 27.41
N SER A 406 10.03 -38.53 28.11
CA SER A 406 9.62 -37.31 28.84
C SER A 406 9.26 -36.09 27.97
N VAL A 407 9.49 -36.17 26.66
CA VAL A 407 9.19 -35.10 25.69
C VAL A 407 7.66 -34.92 25.55
N GLU A 408 6.88 -36.00 25.54
CA GLU A 408 5.42 -35.98 25.45
C GLU A 408 4.72 -35.46 26.74
N GLU A 409 5.30 -35.70 27.93
CA GLU A 409 4.67 -35.36 29.22
C GLU A 409 4.68 -33.85 29.53
N THR A 410 5.69 -33.11 29.05
CA THR A 410 5.83 -31.67 29.36
C THR A 410 4.82 -30.75 28.65
N LEU A 411 4.15 -31.25 27.61
CA LEU A 411 3.11 -30.54 26.86
C LEU A 411 1.68 -30.81 27.37
N HIS A 412 1.50 -31.65 28.40
CA HIS A 412 0.22 -31.87 29.06
C HIS A 412 -0.16 -30.66 29.96
N GLY A 413 -0.39 -29.50 29.33
CA GLY A 413 -0.86 -28.28 29.98
C GLY A 413 -2.37 -28.24 30.10
N ARG A 414 -2.89 -28.49 31.32
CA ARG A 414 -4.24 -28.15 31.84
C ARG A 414 -5.38 -28.24 30.80
N GLY A 415 -5.74 -29.46 30.43
CA GLY A 415 -6.99 -29.74 29.72
C GLY A 415 -8.21 -29.50 30.61
N GLY A 416 -8.85 -28.34 30.46
CA GLY A 416 -10.11 -27.98 31.10
C GLY A 416 -10.75 -26.79 30.38
N ALA A 417 -12.03 -26.50 30.64
CA ALA A 417 -12.78 -25.40 30.00
C ALA A 417 -12.08 -24.03 30.08
N VAL A 418 -11.23 -23.82 31.10
CA VAL A 418 -10.39 -22.62 31.28
C VAL A 418 -9.36 -22.43 30.15
N ALA A 419 -8.91 -23.50 29.51
CA ALA A 419 -7.94 -23.42 28.41
C ALA A 419 -8.58 -22.99 27.07
N LEU A 420 -9.91 -23.07 26.94
CA LEU A 420 -10.66 -22.53 25.79
C LEU A 420 -11.05 -21.05 26.01
N ALA A 421 -10.99 -20.56 27.26
CA ALA A 421 -11.33 -19.18 27.59
C ALA A 421 -10.35 -18.17 26.96
N TRP A 422 -9.06 -18.52 26.80
CA TRP A 422 -8.09 -17.66 26.12
C TRP A 422 -8.40 -17.44 24.63
N PRO A 423 -8.53 -18.49 23.77
CA PRO A 423 -8.86 -18.28 22.37
C PRO A 423 -10.22 -17.61 22.19
N ILE A 424 -11.25 -18.01 22.95
CA ILE A 424 -12.56 -17.34 22.92
C ILE A 424 -12.45 -15.88 23.34
N GLY A 425 -11.70 -15.58 24.40
CA GLY A 425 -11.42 -14.22 24.86
C GLY A 425 -10.73 -13.37 23.80
N CYS A 426 -9.78 -13.94 23.04
CA CYS A 426 -9.14 -13.25 21.92
C CYS A 426 -10.13 -12.95 20.77
N PHE A 427 -10.99 -13.91 20.39
CA PHE A 427 -12.02 -13.67 19.38
C PHE A 427 -13.04 -12.61 19.83
N ALA A 428 -13.49 -12.69 21.08
CA ALA A 428 -14.41 -11.71 21.68
C ALA A 428 -13.78 -10.31 21.79
N ALA A 429 -12.52 -10.21 22.23
CA ALA A 429 -11.79 -8.95 22.28
C ALA A 429 -11.60 -8.35 20.89
N GLY A 430 -11.29 -9.18 19.88
CA GLY A 430 -11.22 -8.73 18.50
C GLY A 430 -12.57 -8.24 17.98
N ALA A 431 -13.66 -8.95 18.26
CA ALA A 431 -15.01 -8.51 17.90
C ALA A 431 -15.40 -7.19 18.59
N ALA A 432 -15.03 -7.02 19.86
CA ALA A 432 -15.23 -5.77 20.60
C ALA A 432 -14.39 -4.62 20.01
N ALA A 433 -13.14 -4.88 19.63
CA ALA A 433 -12.28 -3.89 18.99
C ALA A 433 -12.85 -3.45 17.62
N LEU A 434 -13.45 -4.36 16.85
CA LEU A 434 -14.13 -4.02 15.60
C LEU A 434 -15.34 -3.10 15.79
N ALA A 435 -15.93 -3.03 16.98
CA ALA A 435 -17.03 -2.11 17.28
C ALA A 435 -16.56 -0.66 17.55
N LEU A 436 -15.26 -0.46 17.82
CA LEU A 436 -14.70 0.87 18.08
C LEU A 436 -14.48 1.66 16.78
N PRO A 437 -14.71 2.99 16.79
CA PRO A 437 -14.42 3.86 15.65
C PRO A 437 -12.89 3.98 15.41
N PRO A 438 -12.46 4.38 14.20
CA PRO A 438 -11.06 4.63 13.91
C PRO A 438 -10.49 5.75 14.81
N LEU A 439 -9.23 5.59 15.22
CA LEU A 439 -8.52 6.54 16.09
C LEU A 439 -7.54 7.34 15.22
N ASP A 440 -7.62 8.67 15.27
CA ASP A 440 -6.79 9.60 14.45
C ASP A 440 -6.85 9.34 12.93
N GLY A 441 -8.02 8.89 12.44
CA GLY A 441 -8.22 8.53 11.03
C GLY A 441 -7.53 7.23 10.60
N LEU A 442 -7.01 6.45 11.55
CA LEU A 442 -6.38 5.15 11.28
C LEU A 442 -7.19 4.00 11.90
N PRO A 443 -7.23 2.83 11.23
CA PRO A 443 -8.02 1.68 11.67
C PRO A 443 -7.29 0.85 12.74
N TRP A 444 -6.73 1.50 13.77
CA TRP A 444 -6.01 0.82 14.87
C TRP A 444 -6.82 -0.28 15.56
N PRO A 445 -8.13 -0.10 15.87
CA PRO A 445 -8.92 -1.17 16.46
C PRO A 445 -9.07 -2.37 15.54
N SER A 446 -9.20 -2.15 14.23
CA SER A 446 -9.27 -3.22 13.21
C SER A 446 -7.97 -4.02 13.16
N TYR A 447 -6.82 -3.36 13.23
CA TYR A 447 -5.53 -4.04 13.31
C TYR A 447 -5.34 -4.82 14.62
N ALA A 448 -5.78 -4.27 15.74
CA ALA A 448 -5.78 -4.98 17.02
C ALA A 448 -6.69 -6.22 16.97
N ALA A 449 -7.84 -6.13 16.29
CA ALA A 449 -8.73 -7.26 16.06
C ALA A 449 -8.07 -8.37 15.22
N ILE A 450 -7.37 -8.01 14.15
CA ILE A 450 -6.60 -8.96 13.33
C ILE A 450 -5.55 -9.67 14.18
N ALA A 451 -4.78 -8.94 14.99
CA ALA A 451 -3.78 -9.52 15.88
C ALA A 451 -4.41 -10.46 16.92
N ALA A 452 -5.53 -10.05 17.53
CA ALA A 452 -6.26 -10.86 18.50
C ALA A 452 -6.84 -12.14 17.86
N TRP A 453 -7.45 -12.05 16.68
CA TRP A 453 -7.99 -13.21 15.97
C TRP A 453 -6.90 -14.15 15.48
N LEU A 454 -5.75 -13.64 15.03
CA LEU A 454 -4.61 -14.47 14.69
C LEU A 454 -4.09 -15.22 15.93
N ALA A 455 -3.92 -14.52 17.06
CA ALA A 455 -3.48 -15.13 18.31
C ALA A 455 -4.49 -16.17 18.85
N GLY A 456 -5.78 -15.85 18.79
CA GLY A 456 -6.87 -16.75 19.17
C GLY A 456 -6.95 -17.97 18.25
N GLY A 457 -6.77 -17.76 16.94
CA GLY A 457 -6.77 -18.82 15.93
C GLY A 457 -5.59 -19.78 16.07
N ILE A 458 -4.40 -19.27 16.40
CA ILE A 458 -3.22 -20.09 16.74
C ILE A 458 -3.45 -20.84 18.05
N ALA A 459 -3.97 -20.18 19.08
CA ALA A 459 -4.29 -20.82 20.36
C ALA A 459 -5.39 -21.90 20.25
N LEU A 460 -6.23 -21.84 19.21
CA LEU A 460 -7.27 -22.83 18.94
C LEU A 460 -6.74 -24.08 18.21
N VAL A 461 -5.53 -24.03 17.63
CA VAL A 461 -4.95 -25.16 16.85
C VAL A 461 -4.96 -26.49 17.62
N PRO A 462 -4.59 -26.58 18.91
CA PRO A 462 -4.65 -27.83 19.65
C PRO A 462 -6.04 -28.48 19.68
N TYR A 463 -7.08 -27.66 19.76
CA TYR A 463 -8.47 -28.14 19.75
C TYR A 463 -8.90 -28.58 18.36
N VAL A 464 -8.51 -27.83 17.32
CA VAL A 464 -8.77 -28.19 15.93
C VAL A 464 -8.10 -29.53 15.59
N VAL A 465 -6.84 -29.73 16.00
CA VAL A 465 -6.10 -30.99 15.84
C VAL A 465 -6.80 -32.13 16.58
N ALA A 466 -7.16 -31.93 17.86
CA ALA A 466 -7.83 -32.96 18.66
C ALA A 466 -9.24 -33.32 18.14
N ALA A 467 -9.99 -32.36 17.58
CA ALA A 467 -11.28 -32.62 16.95
C ALA A 467 -11.11 -33.37 15.63
N SER A 468 -10.18 -32.92 14.79
CA SER A 468 -9.92 -33.50 13.46
C SER A 468 -9.33 -34.92 13.57
N SER A 469 -8.41 -35.15 14.51
CA SER A 469 -7.77 -36.46 14.72
C SER A 469 -8.78 -37.52 15.16
N ARG A 470 -9.78 -37.16 15.97
CA ARG A 470 -10.91 -38.04 16.32
C ARG A 470 -11.73 -38.44 15.08
N GLY A 471 -11.98 -37.48 14.18
CA GLY A 471 -12.67 -37.73 12.92
C GLY A 471 -11.88 -38.68 12.01
N PHE A 472 -10.59 -38.39 11.81
CA PHE A 472 -9.71 -39.23 10.99
C PHE A 472 -9.50 -40.62 11.57
N ALA A 473 -9.34 -40.77 12.89
CA ALA A 473 -9.22 -42.08 13.52
C ALA A 473 -10.48 -42.94 13.31
N ARG A 474 -11.68 -42.35 13.38
CA ARG A 474 -12.96 -43.02 13.07
C ARG A 474 -13.09 -43.41 11.59
N LEU A 475 -12.63 -42.54 10.69
CA LEU A 475 -12.69 -42.83 9.25
C LEU A 475 -11.67 -43.92 8.88
N ALA A 476 -10.48 -43.86 9.48
CA ALA A 476 -9.39 -44.80 9.22
C ALA A 476 -9.61 -46.17 9.89
N SER A 477 -10.50 -46.29 10.88
CA SER A 477 -10.90 -47.59 11.44
C SER A 477 -11.92 -48.35 10.57
N SER A 478 -12.40 -47.74 9.47
CA SER A 478 -13.16 -48.46 8.46
C SER A 478 -12.26 -49.42 7.66
N ARG A 479 -12.81 -50.56 7.21
CA ARG A 479 -12.07 -51.60 6.44
C ARG A 479 -11.47 -51.12 5.11
N VAL A 480 -11.76 -49.88 4.70
CA VAL A 480 -11.34 -49.27 3.43
C VAL A 480 -9.98 -48.57 3.56
N ALA A 481 -9.59 -48.11 4.75
CA ALA A 481 -8.31 -47.43 4.96
C ALA A 481 -7.17 -48.45 5.16
N GLY A 482 -6.19 -48.45 4.26
CA GLY A 482 -5.04 -49.35 4.37
C GLY A 482 -4.23 -49.16 5.67
N PRO A 483 -3.37 -50.13 6.05
CA PRO A 483 -2.69 -50.16 7.36
C PRO A 483 -1.85 -48.90 7.68
N ILE A 484 -1.27 -48.28 6.65
CA ILE A 484 -0.45 -47.07 6.78
C ILE A 484 -1.31 -45.85 7.15
N ALA A 485 -2.48 -45.70 6.55
CA ALA A 485 -3.40 -44.61 6.84
C ALA A 485 -4.01 -44.77 8.24
N TRP A 486 -4.31 -46.01 8.64
CA TRP A 486 -4.74 -46.34 10.00
C TRP A 486 -3.69 -45.92 11.04
N LEU A 487 -2.42 -46.28 10.81
CA LEU A 487 -1.33 -45.95 11.72
C LEU A 487 -1.07 -44.44 11.79
N ALA A 488 -1.06 -43.73 10.65
CA ALA A 488 -0.88 -42.28 10.60
C ALA A 488 -1.98 -41.53 11.39
N ALA A 489 -3.24 -41.93 11.22
CA ALA A 489 -4.39 -41.31 11.90
C ALA A 489 -4.35 -41.53 13.42
N HIS A 490 -4.00 -42.75 13.87
CA HIS A 490 -3.90 -43.06 15.29
C HIS A 490 -2.69 -42.38 15.96
N ARG A 491 -1.58 -42.17 15.24
CA ARG A 491 -0.45 -41.37 15.73
C ARG A 491 -0.82 -39.90 15.92
N LEU A 492 -1.53 -39.30 14.97
CA LEU A 492 -2.05 -37.94 15.12
C LEU A 492 -3.00 -37.82 16.33
N HIS A 493 -3.78 -38.88 16.60
CA HIS A 493 -4.67 -38.94 17.75
C HIS A 493 -3.93 -39.10 19.08
N GLY A 494 -2.85 -39.90 19.12
CA GLY A 494 -2.07 -40.18 20.32
C GLY A 494 -1.09 -39.06 20.73
N ALA A 495 -0.65 -38.22 19.79
CA ALA A 495 0.29 -37.13 20.05
C ALA A 495 -0.19 -35.77 19.48
N PRO A 496 -1.34 -35.23 19.94
CA PRO A 496 -1.91 -34.01 19.37
C PRO A 496 -1.08 -32.76 19.70
N ALA A 497 -0.38 -32.72 20.83
CA ALA A 497 0.34 -31.52 21.27
C ALA A 497 1.57 -31.19 20.39
N SER A 498 2.34 -32.20 19.99
CA SER A 498 3.49 -32.04 19.08
C SER A 498 3.02 -31.63 17.67
N ALA A 499 1.97 -32.28 17.16
CA ALA A 499 1.35 -31.91 15.89
C ALA A 499 0.84 -30.46 15.91
N SER A 500 0.24 -30.02 17.02
CA SER A 500 -0.29 -28.66 17.16
C SER A 500 0.80 -27.59 17.14
N ALA A 501 1.95 -27.86 17.77
CA ALA A 501 3.08 -26.95 17.75
C ALA A 501 3.60 -26.73 16.32
N ALA A 502 3.74 -27.80 15.53
CA ALA A 502 4.16 -27.72 14.14
C ALA A 502 3.13 -27.03 13.22
N MET A 503 1.84 -27.33 13.42
CA MET A 503 0.75 -26.78 12.61
C MET A 503 0.49 -25.29 12.89
N SER A 504 0.81 -24.79 14.08
CA SER A 504 0.50 -23.42 14.51
C SER A 504 1.07 -22.34 13.60
N GLY A 505 2.32 -22.46 13.14
CA GLY A 505 2.85 -21.45 12.22
C GLY A 505 2.55 -21.72 10.76
N ILE A 506 2.18 -22.96 10.38
CA ILE A 506 1.57 -23.19 9.06
C ILE A 506 0.25 -22.43 9.00
N VAL A 507 -0.60 -22.56 10.02
CA VAL A 507 -1.87 -21.85 10.15
C VAL A 507 -1.64 -20.34 10.11
N ALA A 508 -0.70 -19.81 10.90
CA ALA A 508 -0.40 -18.38 10.90
C ALA A 508 0.01 -17.86 9.53
N SER A 509 0.92 -18.59 8.86
CA SER A 509 1.45 -18.19 7.55
C SER A 509 0.37 -18.27 6.45
N VAL A 510 -0.40 -19.37 6.41
CA VAL A 510 -1.50 -19.56 5.45
C VAL A 510 -2.62 -18.56 5.68
N ALA A 511 -2.95 -18.25 6.93
CA ALA A 511 -3.98 -17.27 7.25
C ALA A 511 -3.60 -15.87 6.75
N LEU A 512 -2.36 -15.44 7.00
CA LEU A 512 -1.92 -14.11 6.60
C LEU A 512 -1.74 -13.99 5.08
N ALA A 513 -1.13 -15.00 4.44
CA ALA A 513 -0.99 -15.04 2.98
C ALA A 513 -2.36 -15.13 2.29
N GLY A 514 -3.25 -16.00 2.77
CA GLY A 514 -4.61 -16.14 2.24
C GLY A 514 -5.45 -14.88 2.44
N ALA A 515 -5.33 -14.20 3.58
CA ALA A 515 -6.03 -12.94 3.83
C ALA A 515 -5.63 -11.86 2.84
N MET A 516 -4.33 -11.75 2.57
CA MET A 516 -3.79 -10.79 1.60
C MET A 516 -4.20 -11.13 0.17
N ALA A 517 -4.10 -12.40 -0.24
CA ALA A 517 -4.54 -12.85 -1.55
C ALA A 517 -6.01 -12.51 -1.83
N ILE A 518 -6.89 -12.73 -0.85
CA ILE A 518 -8.31 -12.36 -0.92
C ILE A 518 -8.46 -10.84 -1.04
N MET A 519 -7.73 -10.05 -0.26
CA MET A 519 -7.80 -8.58 -0.31
C MET A 519 -7.38 -8.03 -1.69
N VAL A 520 -6.24 -8.47 -2.21
CA VAL A 520 -5.69 -7.95 -3.47
C VAL A 520 -6.58 -8.35 -4.66
N SER A 521 -7.04 -9.60 -4.70
CA SER A 521 -7.98 -10.07 -5.74
C SER A 521 -9.33 -9.36 -5.65
N SER A 522 -9.88 -9.16 -4.45
CA SER A 522 -11.11 -8.39 -4.23
C SER A 522 -11.00 -6.99 -4.81
N PHE A 523 -9.87 -6.31 -4.59
CA PHE A 523 -9.67 -4.97 -5.14
C PHE A 523 -9.54 -4.99 -6.67
N ARG A 524 -8.68 -5.86 -7.21
CA ARG A 524 -8.46 -5.99 -8.65
C ARG A 524 -9.75 -6.29 -9.42
N ASP A 525 -10.51 -7.27 -8.96
CA ASP A 525 -11.75 -7.70 -9.61
C ASP A 525 -12.87 -6.67 -9.43
N SER A 526 -12.87 -5.91 -8.32
CA SER A 526 -13.79 -4.78 -8.15
C SER A 526 -13.48 -3.65 -9.12
N VAL A 527 -12.20 -3.30 -9.32
CA VAL A 527 -11.78 -2.31 -10.32
C VAL A 527 -12.14 -2.77 -11.73
N ASP A 528 -11.92 -4.03 -12.07
CA ASP A 528 -12.26 -4.57 -13.39
C ASP A 528 -13.76 -4.52 -13.68
N ARG A 529 -14.60 -4.94 -12.73
CA ARG A 529 -16.07 -4.83 -12.84
C ARG A 529 -16.54 -3.38 -12.90
N TRP A 530 -15.93 -2.50 -12.11
CA TRP A 530 -16.23 -1.07 -12.10
C TRP A 530 -15.87 -0.41 -13.44
N LEU A 531 -14.72 -0.74 -14.04
CA LEU A 531 -14.33 -0.27 -15.38
C LEU A 531 -15.37 -0.68 -16.43
N GLY A 532 -15.89 -1.91 -16.34
CA GLY A 532 -16.98 -2.37 -17.22
C GLY A 532 -18.28 -1.56 -17.07
N ALA A 533 -18.59 -1.06 -15.87
CA ALA A 533 -19.80 -0.27 -15.62
C ALA A 533 -19.62 1.23 -15.98
N VAL A 534 -18.43 1.80 -15.74
CA VAL A 534 -18.14 3.23 -15.95
C VAL A 534 -17.74 3.57 -17.39
N LEU A 535 -17.29 2.58 -18.17
CA LEU A 535 -16.93 2.75 -19.58
C LEU A 535 -17.93 2.08 -20.55
N PRO A 536 -19.22 2.51 -20.61
CA PRO A 536 -20.22 1.88 -21.47
C PRO A 536 -20.16 2.29 -22.95
N ALA A 537 -19.29 3.24 -23.33
CA ALA A 537 -19.13 3.70 -24.70
C ALA A 537 -18.11 2.84 -25.47
N ASP A 538 -18.09 2.92 -26.80
CA ASP A 538 -17.11 2.20 -27.62
C ASP A 538 -15.75 2.90 -27.63
N ALA A 539 -15.76 4.24 -27.60
CA ALA A 539 -14.58 5.08 -27.53
C ALA A 539 -14.80 6.34 -26.70
N TYR A 540 -13.70 6.90 -26.21
CA TYR A 540 -13.67 8.18 -25.53
C TYR A 540 -12.71 9.10 -26.24
N ALA A 541 -13.11 10.36 -26.39
CA ALA A 541 -12.26 11.41 -26.87
C ALA A 541 -12.12 12.52 -25.82
N ARG A 542 -10.92 13.04 -25.70
CA ARG A 542 -10.64 14.24 -24.90
C ARG A 542 -9.73 15.14 -25.71
N ILE A 543 -9.84 16.45 -25.50
CA ILE A 543 -8.80 17.37 -25.96
C ILE A 543 -7.74 17.35 -24.87
N ALA A 544 -6.51 16.94 -25.21
CA ALA A 544 -5.38 17.04 -24.32
C ALA A 544 -5.18 18.52 -23.96
N SER A 545 -5.69 18.91 -22.80
CA SER A 545 -5.56 20.27 -22.28
C SER A 545 -5.36 20.23 -20.78
N GLY A 546 -4.41 21.05 -20.31
CA GLY A 546 -4.31 21.35 -18.90
C GLY A 546 -5.42 22.32 -18.50
N ALA A 547 -6.48 21.78 -17.91
CA ALA A 547 -7.39 22.41 -16.95
C ALA A 547 -8.03 23.82 -17.16
N ALA A 548 -7.75 24.64 -18.17
CA ALA A 548 -8.27 26.02 -18.15
C ALA A 548 -8.96 26.57 -19.41
N THR A 549 -8.44 26.35 -20.62
CA THR A 549 -8.92 27.14 -21.78
C THR A 549 -9.29 26.34 -23.02
N ALA A 550 -9.00 25.04 -23.08
CA ALA A 550 -9.44 24.18 -24.19
C ALA A 550 -10.50 23.19 -23.71
N ALA A 551 -11.73 23.66 -23.77
CA ALA A 551 -12.92 22.85 -23.63
C ALA A 551 -13.57 22.65 -25.02
N ILE A 552 -14.22 21.51 -25.21
CA ILE A 552 -15.05 21.22 -26.39
C ILE A 552 -16.18 22.26 -26.39
N ASP A 553 -16.15 23.16 -27.35
CA ASP A 553 -17.15 24.20 -27.53
C ASP A 553 -18.43 23.64 -28.20
N PRO A 554 -19.55 24.40 -28.21
CA PRO A 554 -20.80 23.92 -28.82
C PRO A 554 -20.67 23.56 -30.30
N ALA A 555 -19.85 24.27 -31.07
CA ALA A 555 -19.62 24.00 -32.49
C ALA A 555 -18.90 22.65 -32.70
N LEU A 556 -17.88 22.37 -31.89
CA LEU A 556 -17.17 21.10 -31.92
C LEU A 556 -18.04 19.95 -31.43
N ARG A 557 -18.90 20.20 -30.46
CA ARG A 557 -19.91 19.26 -29.98
C ARG A 557 -20.82 18.77 -31.11
N GLU A 558 -21.28 19.69 -31.96
CA GLU A 558 -22.10 19.35 -33.14
C GLU A 558 -21.31 18.56 -34.18
N ARG A 559 -20.03 18.89 -34.40
CA ARG A 559 -19.15 18.11 -35.29
C ARG A 559 -18.96 16.67 -34.83
N PHE A 560 -18.79 16.43 -33.53
CA PHE A 560 -18.72 15.08 -32.98
C PHE A 560 -20.04 14.31 -33.12
N ALA A 561 -21.17 14.99 -32.94
CA ALA A 561 -22.50 14.37 -33.02
C ALA A 561 -22.89 13.95 -34.46
N HIS A 562 -22.37 14.64 -35.47
CA HIS A 562 -22.65 14.36 -36.89
C HIS A 562 -21.48 13.67 -37.61
N ALA A 563 -20.46 13.22 -36.88
CA ALA A 563 -19.33 12.55 -37.49
C ALA A 563 -19.74 11.18 -38.06
N PRO A 564 -19.19 10.77 -39.22
CA PRO A 564 -19.56 9.53 -39.88
C PRO A 564 -19.26 8.31 -38.98
N GLY A 565 -20.25 7.43 -38.83
CA GLY A 565 -20.17 6.21 -38.03
C GLY A 565 -20.42 6.39 -36.52
N VAL A 566 -20.73 7.61 -36.05
CA VAL A 566 -21.13 7.88 -34.66
C VAL A 566 -22.65 7.82 -34.55
N ALA A 567 -23.15 6.81 -33.83
CA ALA A 567 -24.58 6.66 -33.54
C ALA A 567 -25.05 7.59 -32.42
N ARG A 568 -24.17 7.84 -31.43
CA ARG A 568 -24.48 8.68 -30.26
C ARG A 568 -23.20 9.28 -29.69
N ALA A 569 -23.25 10.57 -29.35
CA ALA A 569 -22.20 11.27 -28.62
C ALA A 569 -22.75 11.86 -27.32
N GLU A 570 -22.10 11.60 -26.20
CA GLU A 570 -22.39 12.22 -24.91
C GLU A 570 -21.21 13.03 -24.42
N PHE A 571 -21.50 14.22 -23.90
CA PHE A 571 -20.47 15.15 -23.46
C PHE A 571 -20.53 15.31 -21.95
N SER A 572 -19.36 15.35 -21.32
CA SER A 572 -19.24 15.60 -19.88
C SER A 572 -18.26 16.71 -19.59
N ARG A 573 -18.54 17.49 -18.55
CA ARG A 573 -17.68 18.56 -18.05
C ARG A 573 -17.16 18.15 -16.67
N SER A 574 -15.84 18.15 -16.52
CA SER A 574 -15.18 17.81 -15.25
C SER A 574 -14.40 19.01 -14.75
N LEU A 575 -14.64 19.44 -13.50
CA LEU A 575 -13.87 20.51 -12.86
C LEU A 575 -13.56 20.18 -11.42
N GLU A 576 -12.44 20.71 -10.91
CA GLU A 576 -12.13 20.65 -9.48
C GLU A 576 -12.97 21.66 -8.71
N LEU A 577 -13.53 21.22 -7.58
CA LEU A 577 -14.39 21.97 -6.69
C LEU A 577 -13.90 21.86 -5.24
N THR A 578 -13.50 22.98 -4.66
CA THR A 578 -13.06 23.08 -3.26
C THR A 578 -14.20 23.56 -2.38
N LEU A 579 -14.80 22.65 -1.60
CA LEU A 579 -15.87 22.97 -0.64
C LEU A 579 -15.32 23.43 0.71
N ASP A 580 -14.30 22.75 1.20
CA ASP A 580 -13.63 23.05 2.46
C ASP A 580 -12.11 23.06 2.22
N PRO A 581 -11.41 24.17 2.48
CA PRO A 581 -9.98 24.29 2.24
C PRO A 581 -9.12 23.39 3.16
N SER A 582 -9.69 22.86 4.25
CA SER A 582 -9.05 21.88 5.12
C SER A 582 -9.11 20.44 4.57
N ARG A 583 -10.02 20.18 3.63
CA ARG A 583 -10.25 18.88 2.98
C ARG A 583 -9.74 18.89 1.54
N PRO A 584 -9.50 17.73 0.91
CA PRO A 584 -9.11 17.68 -0.49
C PRO A 584 -10.25 18.17 -1.42
N PRO A 585 -9.92 18.77 -2.58
CA PRO A 585 -10.93 19.17 -3.54
C PRO A 585 -11.65 17.96 -4.13
N LEU A 586 -12.94 18.10 -4.39
CA LEU A 586 -13.76 17.12 -5.09
C LEU A 586 -13.71 17.39 -6.59
N VAL A 587 -13.96 16.38 -7.41
CA VAL A 587 -14.24 16.59 -8.84
C VAL A 587 -15.74 16.66 -9.06
N LEU A 588 -16.24 17.78 -9.58
CA LEU A 588 -17.61 17.86 -10.08
C LEU A 588 -17.64 17.38 -11.53
N ILE A 589 -18.50 16.40 -11.81
CA ILE A 589 -18.72 15.81 -13.12
C ILE A 589 -20.16 16.13 -13.53
N ALA A 590 -20.32 17.09 -14.44
CA ALA A 590 -21.59 17.34 -15.09
C ALA A 590 -21.70 16.44 -16.33
N ARG A 591 -22.67 15.52 -16.34
CA ARG A 591 -22.89 14.56 -17.44
C ARG A 591 -24.37 14.22 -17.59
N PRO A 592 -24.82 13.67 -18.73
CA PRO A 592 -26.20 13.21 -18.86
C PRO A 592 -26.50 12.09 -17.87
N ILE A 593 -27.49 12.30 -16.99
CA ILE A 593 -27.93 11.32 -15.99
C ILE A 593 -29.46 11.19 -16.07
N ASP A 594 -29.92 9.95 -16.27
CA ASP A 594 -31.34 9.63 -16.13
C ASP A 594 -31.72 9.69 -14.64
N ARG A 595 -32.52 10.69 -14.24
CA ARG A 595 -32.95 10.89 -12.85
C ARG A 595 -33.77 9.72 -12.30
N LEU A 596 -34.48 8.99 -13.16
CA LEU A 596 -35.28 7.82 -12.75
C LEU A 596 -34.43 6.57 -12.63
N ARG A 597 -33.33 6.47 -13.40
CA ARG A 597 -32.44 5.31 -13.45
C ARG A 597 -30.96 5.69 -13.46
N PRO A 598 -30.44 6.36 -12.42
CA PRO A 598 -29.04 6.80 -12.38
C PRO A 598 -28.06 5.62 -12.39
N GLN A 599 -28.50 4.41 -12.01
CA GLN A 599 -27.70 3.19 -12.00
C GLN A 599 -27.20 2.77 -13.40
N ARG A 600 -27.84 3.28 -14.48
CA ARG A 600 -27.38 3.03 -15.86
C ARG A 600 -26.06 3.73 -16.20
N ARG A 601 -25.72 4.79 -15.46
CA ARG A 601 -24.55 5.64 -15.74
C ARG A 601 -23.58 5.73 -14.57
N LEU A 602 -24.04 5.42 -13.36
CA LEU A 602 -23.25 5.45 -12.13
C LEU A 602 -23.35 4.10 -11.43
N ALA A 603 -22.23 3.61 -10.90
CA ALA A 603 -22.19 2.40 -10.08
C ALA A 603 -22.74 2.68 -8.67
N ILE A 604 -24.07 2.84 -8.56
CA ILE A 604 -24.76 3.13 -7.29
C ILE A 604 -24.60 1.95 -6.31
N THR A 605 -24.25 2.25 -5.05
CA THR A 605 -24.02 1.24 -4.00
C THR A 605 -25.20 1.06 -3.04
N GLY A 606 -26.19 1.96 -3.08
CA GLY A 606 -27.35 1.94 -2.17
C GLY A 606 -28.66 2.36 -2.84
N GLU A 607 -29.60 2.86 -2.05
CA GLU A 607 -30.89 3.33 -2.54
C GLU A 607 -30.77 4.70 -3.24
N VAL A 608 -31.67 4.93 -4.19
CA VAL A 608 -31.82 6.21 -4.89
C VAL A 608 -33.05 6.90 -4.35
N LEU A 609 -32.85 8.08 -3.76
CA LEU A 609 -33.91 8.90 -3.19
C LEU A 609 -34.32 9.98 -4.19
N ALA A 610 -35.62 10.25 -4.26
CA ALA A 610 -36.14 11.35 -5.07
C ALA A 610 -35.87 12.69 -4.38
N PRO A 611 -35.40 13.72 -5.12
CA PRO A 611 -35.18 15.04 -4.55
C PRO A 611 -36.51 15.72 -4.16
N PRO A 612 -36.54 16.48 -3.06
CA PRO A 612 -37.70 17.30 -2.71
C PRO A 612 -37.91 18.44 -3.73
N PRO A 613 -39.13 19.00 -3.84
CA PRO A 613 -39.42 20.09 -4.76
C PRO A 613 -38.47 21.28 -4.56
N GLY A 614 -37.87 21.78 -5.65
CA GLY A 614 -36.93 22.90 -5.64
C GLY A 614 -35.46 22.55 -5.31
N ALA A 615 -35.16 21.31 -4.93
CA ALA A 615 -33.78 20.83 -4.77
C ALA A 615 -33.30 20.09 -6.03
N ILE A 616 -32.01 20.26 -6.35
CA ILE A 616 -31.38 19.60 -7.49
C ILE A 616 -30.70 18.32 -7.03
N ALA A 617 -30.96 17.20 -7.70
CA ALA A 617 -30.34 15.92 -7.38
C ALA A 617 -28.84 15.93 -7.70
N VAL A 618 -28.03 15.50 -6.73
CA VAL A 618 -26.58 15.30 -6.85
C VAL A 618 -26.23 13.90 -6.37
N TYR A 619 -25.25 13.27 -7.01
CA TYR A 619 -24.77 11.95 -6.65
C TYR A 619 -23.34 12.04 -6.13
N ALA A 620 -23.13 11.73 -4.85
CA ALA A 620 -21.82 11.79 -4.23
C ALA A 620 -21.10 10.45 -4.37
N SER A 621 -19.80 10.46 -4.64
CA SER A 621 -19.03 9.21 -4.57
C SER A 621 -18.87 8.76 -3.11
N GLU A 622 -18.55 7.48 -2.88
CA GLU A 622 -18.28 6.96 -1.53
C GLU A 622 -17.24 7.80 -0.79
N ALA A 623 -16.13 8.14 -1.46
CA ALA A 623 -15.07 8.95 -0.88
C ALA A 623 -15.54 10.37 -0.53
N ALA A 624 -16.37 10.99 -1.38
CA ALA A 624 -16.93 12.31 -1.07
C ALA A 624 -17.91 12.23 0.12
N ALA A 625 -18.74 11.19 0.17
CA ALA A 625 -19.69 10.97 1.25
C ALA A 625 -19.00 10.75 2.60
N ASP A 626 -17.95 9.93 2.65
CA ASP A 626 -17.21 9.66 3.90
C ASP A 626 -16.39 10.87 4.36
N LEU A 627 -15.66 11.53 3.46
CA LEU A 627 -14.87 12.73 3.79
C LEU A 627 -15.73 13.92 4.22
N TYR A 628 -16.90 14.09 3.61
CA TYR A 628 -17.81 15.20 3.92
C TYR A 628 -18.90 14.88 4.94
N GLY A 629 -19.04 13.61 5.35
CA GLY A 629 -20.08 13.15 6.27
C GLY A 629 -21.48 13.23 5.65
N TRP A 630 -21.59 13.07 4.33
CA TRP A 630 -22.87 13.10 3.63
C TRP A 630 -23.52 11.72 3.61
N THR A 631 -24.83 11.71 3.81
CA THR A 631 -25.68 10.54 3.65
C THR A 631 -26.71 10.78 2.55
N PRO A 632 -27.25 9.72 1.92
CA PRO A 632 -28.40 9.87 1.02
C PRO A 632 -29.54 10.57 1.76
N GLY A 633 -30.11 11.61 1.15
CA GLY A 633 -31.15 12.44 1.77
C GLY A 633 -30.65 13.77 2.31
N SER A 634 -29.34 13.98 2.41
CA SER A 634 -28.78 15.24 2.91
C SER A 634 -28.96 16.39 1.89
N LEU A 635 -29.26 17.58 2.42
CA LEU A 635 -29.25 18.82 1.64
C LEU A 635 -27.91 19.52 1.82
N VAL A 636 -27.24 19.79 0.71
CA VAL A 636 -25.91 20.41 0.66
C VAL A 636 -25.95 21.67 -0.22
N THR A 637 -25.02 22.58 0.03
CA THR A 637 -24.83 23.78 -0.79
C THR A 637 -23.50 23.65 -1.54
N LEU A 638 -23.54 23.83 -2.86
CA LEU A 638 -22.36 23.76 -3.72
C LEU A 638 -22.06 25.17 -4.23
N PRO A 639 -20.83 25.69 -4.03
CA PRO A 639 -20.42 27.00 -4.53
C PRO A 639 -20.07 26.89 -6.02
N LEU A 640 -21.09 26.70 -6.85
CA LEU A 640 -20.94 26.65 -8.31
C LEU A 640 -20.92 28.08 -8.87
N PRO A 641 -20.05 28.37 -9.85
CA PRO A 641 -20.03 29.68 -10.51
C PRO A 641 -21.41 30.00 -11.11
N GLY A 642 -21.94 31.20 -10.83
CA GLY A 642 -23.26 31.64 -11.34
C GLY A 642 -24.48 31.05 -10.62
N ALA A 643 -24.34 30.01 -9.80
CA ALA A 643 -25.45 29.49 -9.02
C ALA A 643 -25.82 30.44 -7.87
N ALA A 644 -27.11 30.64 -7.64
CA ALA A 644 -27.58 31.44 -6.50
C ALA A 644 -27.08 30.81 -5.18
N ALA A 645 -26.60 31.64 -4.24
CA ALA A 645 -26.09 31.18 -2.94
C ALA A 645 -27.12 30.36 -2.12
N ALA A 646 -28.42 30.51 -2.42
CA ALA A 646 -29.51 29.78 -1.79
C ALA A 646 -29.86 28.44 -2.48
N GLN A 647 -29.20 28.08 -3.60
CA GLN A 647 -29.50 26.84 -4.31
C GLN A 647 -29.17 25.63 -3.45
N ARG A 648 -30.18 24.80 -3.23
CA ARG A 648 -30.07 23.55 -2.46
C ARG A 648 -29.85 22.37 -3.39
N PHE A 649 -28.87 21.55 -3.06
CA PHE A 649 -28.59 20.28 -3.72
C PHE A 649 -28.95 19.14 -2.78
N PHE A 650 -29.58 18.10 -3.30
CA PHE A 650 -30.01 16.93 -2.56
C PHE A 650 -29.15 15.74 -2.95
N VAL A 651 -28.49 15.12 -1.97
CA VAL A 651 -27.69 13.91 -2.21
C VAL A 651 -28.64 12.74 -2.43
N ALA A 652 -28.92 12.46 -3.70
CA ALA A 652 -29.92 11.48 -4.13
C ALA A 652 -29.44 10.03 -3.95
N ALA A 653 -28.16 9.76 -4.22
CA ALA A 653 -27.55 8.46 -3.99
C ALA A 653 -26.03 8.56 -3.86
N ILE A 654 -25.43 7.49 -3.37
CA ILE A 654 -23.97 7.31 -3.31
C ILE A 654 -23.52 6.32 -4.39
N TRP A 655 -22.40 6.62 -5.05
CA TRP A 655 -21.84 5.77 -6.11
C TRP A 655 -20.36 5.46 -5.88
N ARG A 656 -19.93 4.34 -6.44
CA ARG A 656 -18.54 3.87 -6.34
C ARG A 656 -17.67 4.47 -7.44
N ASP A 657 -16.57 5.10 -7.06
CA ASP A 657 -15.59 5.69 -7.97
C ASP A 657 -14.16 5.36 -7.52
N TYR A 658 -13.45 4.56 -8.31
CA TYR A 658 -12.04 4.22 -8.06
C TYR A 658 -11.06 5.16 -8.78
N ALA A 659 -11.51 6.01 -9.70
CA ALA A 659 -10.63 6.94 -10.41
C ALA A 659 -10.28 8.17 -9.59
N ARG A 660 -11.23 8.72 -8.80
CA ARG A 660 -11.00 9.93 -8.00
C ARG A 660 -10.96 9.61 -6.51
N GLN A 661 -9.74 9.40 -6.01
CA GLN A 661 -9.47 9.07 -4.60
C GLN A 661 -9.99 10.12 -3.59
N HIS A 662 -10.05 11.39 -3.99
CA HIS A 662 -10.55 12.48 -3.14
C HIS A 662 -12.08 12.62 -3.16
N GLY A 663 -12.75 11.84 -4.01
CA GLY A 663 -14.18 11.90 -4.21
C GLY A 663 -14.62 12.76 -5.39
N ALA A 664 -15.85 12.52 -5.81
CA ALA A 664 -16.49 13.20 -6.92
C ALA A 664 -17.97 13.43 -6.65
N LEU A 665 -18.51 14.49 -7.24
CA LEU A 665 -19.94 14.78 -7.31
C LEU A 665 -20.37 14.65 -8.77
N ALA A 666 -21.45 13.91 -9.03
CA ALA A 666 -22.07 13.87 -10.34
C ALA A 666 -23.37 14.68 -10.31
N LEU A 667 -23.53 15.55 -11.31
CA LEU A 667 -24.70 16.39 -11.52
C LEU A 667 -25.19 16.20 -12.96
N ASP A 668 -26.50 16.31 -13.19
CA ASP A 668 -27.01 16.26 -14.57
C ASP A 668 -26.49 17.45 -15.39
N ALA A 669 -26.08 17.19 -16.63
CA ALA A 669 -25.50 18.20 -17.51
C ALA A 669 -26.50 19.31 -17.88
N ALA A 670 -27.81 19.05 -17.90
CA ALA A 670 -28.80 20.09 -18.12
C ALA A 670 -28.90 21.03 -16.92
N ASP A 671 -28.93 20.49 -15.70
CA ASP A 671 -28.96 21.28 -14.46
C ASP A 671 -27.70 22.12 -14.29
N TYR A 672 -26.53 21.55 -14.57
CA TYR A 672 -25.26 22.28 -14.53
C TYR A 672 -25.29 23.48 -15.47
N ARG A 673 -25.69 23.29 -16.74
CA ARG A 673 -25.76 24.36 -17.74
C ARG A 673 -26.78 25.44 -17.36
N ALA A 674 -27.93 25.04 -16.81
CA ALA A 674 -28.95 25.98 -16.34
C ALA A 674 -28.45 26.86 -15.18
N LEU A 675 -27.60 26.30 -14.31
CA LEU A 675 -27.05 27.01 -13.15
C LEU A 675 -25.85 27.91 -13.50
N THR A 676 -24.93 27.42 -14.32
CA THR A 676 -23.63 28.08 -14.54
C THR A 676 -23.55 28.84 -15.86
N GLY A 677 -24.42 28.54 -16.83
CA GLY A 677 -24.32 29.03 -18.20
C GLY A 677 -23.13 28.45 -18.99
N ASP A 678 -22.31 27.55 -18.40
CA ASP A 678 -21.16 26.95 -19.07
C ASP A 678 -21.60 25.83 -20.01
N ALA A 679 -21.60 26.12 -21.31
CA ALA A 679 -21.94 25.16 -22.37
C ALA A 679 -20.74 24.32 -22.86
N THR A 680 -19.56 24.47 -22.25
CA THR A 680 -18.35 23.77 -22.68
C THR A 680 -18.28 22.34 -22.12
N SER A 681 -17.41 21.50 -22.68
CA SER A 681 -17.24 20.10 -22.24
C SER A 681 -15.77 19.68 -22.17
N SER A 682 -15.44 18.77 -21.28
CA SER A 682 -14.06 18.28 -21.08
C SER A 682 -13.79 17.00 -21.86
N ASP A 683 -14.78 16.11 -21.90
CA ASP A 683 -14.65 14.76 -22.44
C ASP A 683 -15.90 14.41 -23.27
N VAL A 684 -15.72 13.55 -24.27
CA VAL A 684 -16.81 12.98 -25.09
C VAL A 684 -16.76 11.46 -25.07
N ALA A 685 -17.92 10.85 -24.85
CA ALA A 685 -18.15 9.41 -24.95
C ALA A 685 -18.91 9.12 -26.25
N LEU A 686 -18.41 8.16 -27.04
CA LEU A 686 -18.87 7.89 -28.40
C LEU A 686 -19.35 6.44 -28.52
N TRP A 687 -20.54 6.25 -29.07
CA TRP A 687 -21.05 4.97 -29.52
C TRP A 687 -21.07 4.95 -31.02
N PHE A 688 -20.53 3.88 -31.60
CA PHE A 688 -20.47 3.71 -33.05
C PHE A 688 -21.66 2.89 -33.55
N ASP A 689 -21.96 3.02 -34.84
CA ASP A 689 -22.96 2.17 -35.48
C ASP A 689 -22.54 0.71 -35.44
N ALA A 690 -23.45 -0.19 -35.04
CA ALA A 690 -23.18 -1.62 -34.91
C ALA A 690 -22.76 -2.31 -36.22
N ALA A 691 -23.01 -1.66 -37.37
CA ALA A 691 -22.59 -2.12 -38.69
C ALA A 691 -21.11 -1.91 -38.99
N ILE A 692 -20.41 -1.05 -38.23
CA ILE A 692 -19.02 -0.66 -38.47
C ILE A 692 -18.13 -1.22 -37.37
N ALA A 693 -17.01 -1.85 -37.74
CA ALA A 693 -16.02 -2.28 -36.76
C ALA A 693 -15.47 -1.06 -35.98
N PRO A 694 -15.37 -1.11 -34.63
CA PRO A 694 -14.93 0.04 -33.84
C PRO A 694 -13.57 0.64 -34.25
N SER A 695 -12.64 -0.20 -34.72
CA SER A 695 -11.34 0.26 -35.23
C SER A 695 -11.46 1.09 -36.50
N ALA A 696 -12.36 0.73 -37.42
CA ALA A 696 -12.63 1.47 -38.64
C ALA A 696 -13.36 2.79 -38.33
N ALA A 697 -14.32 2.77 -37.41
CA ALA A 697 -15.02 3.98 -36.96
C ALA A 697 -14.06 4.98 -36.29
N ILE A 698 -13.14 4.51 -35.44
CA ILE A 698 -12.10 5.33 -34.82
C ILE A 698 -11.17 5.94 -35.88
N ALA A 699 -10.78 5.18 -36.91
CA ALA A 699 -9.94 5.69 -37.99
C ALA A 699 -10.65 6.79 -38.80
N ALA A 700 -11.91 6.55 -39.21
CA ALA A 700 -12.73 7.52 -39.92
C ALA A 700 -12.98 8.79 -39.09
N LEU A 701 -13.24 8.63 -37.78
CA LEU A 701 -13.41 9.76 -36.87
C LEU A 701 -12.11 10.56 -36.73
N ARG A 702 -10.96 9.89 -36.62
CA ARG A 702 -9.64 10.55 -36.53
C ARG A 702 -9.34 11.34 -37.81
N GLU A 703 -9.74 10.84 -38.98
CA GLU A 703 -9.59 11.54 -40.26
C GLU A 703 -10.51 12.76 -40.36
N ALA A 704 -11.81 12.60 -40.06
CA ALA A 704 -12.81 13.66 -40.06
C ALA A 704 -12.50 14.80 -39.06
N LEU A 705 -11.76 14.47 -38.00
CA LEU A 705 -11.37 15.39 -36.93
C LEU A 705 -9.89 15.72 -36.91
N SER A 706 -9.15 15.40 -37.97
CA SER A 706 -7.70 15.65 -38.11
C SER A 706 -7.30 17.12 -37.94
N GLY A 707 -8.21 18.05 -38.22
CA GLY A 707 -8.02 19.49 -37.97
C GLY A 707 -8.09 19.91 -36.50
N ILE A 708 -8.44 19.02 -35.58
CA ILE A 708 -8.51 19.30 -34.13
C ILE A 708 -7.20 18.85 -33.49
N ALA A 709 -6.28 19.81 -33.36
CA ALA A 709 -4.99 19.58 -32.74
C ALA A 709 -5.14 19.17 -31.26
N GLY A 710 -4.56 18.02 -30.87
CA GLY A 710 -4.59 17.53 -29.48
C GLY A 710 -5.80 16.67 -29.12
N LEU A 711 -6.58 16.21 -30.11
CA LEU A 711 -7.61 15.21 -29.89
C LEU A 711 -6.99 13.85 -29.55
N GLU A 712 -7.15 13.41 -28.32
CA GLU A 712 -6.85 12.04 -27.90
C GLU A 712 -8.11 11.20 -27.99
N LEU A 713 -8.14 10.29 -28.96
CA LEU A 713 -9.21 9.31 -29.13
C LEU A 713 -8.68 7.92 -28.74
N ARG A 714 -9.34 7.27 -27.78
CA ARG A 714 -8.98 5.94 -27.30
C ARG A 714 -10.19 5.02 -27.28
N ALA A 715 -9.98 3.77 -27.69
CA ALA A 715 -11.01 2.75 -27.59
C ALA A 715 -11.20 2.32 -26.12
N THR A 716 -12.40 1.88 -25.77
CA THR A 716 -12.69 1.40 -24.40
C THR A 716 -11.84 0.20 -24.00
N GLY A 717 -11.56 -0.74 -24.92
CA GLY A 717 -10.68 -1.87 -24.66
C GLY A 717 -9.24 -1.44 -24.34
N GLU A 718 -8.71 -0.44 -25.05
CA GLU A 718 -7.39 0.13 -24.80
C GLU A 718 -7.33 0.87 -23.46
N LEU A 719 -8.37 1.66 -23.14
CA LEU A 719 -8.50 2.34 -21.85
C LEU A 719 -8.52 1.35 -20.69
N ARG A 720 -9.35 0.28 -20.78
CA ARG A 720 -9.41 -0.77 -19.75
C ARG A 720 -8.06 -1.48 -19.59
N ALA A 721 -7.42 -1.88 -20.69
CA ALA A 721 -6.12 -2.53 -20.66
C ALA A 721 -5.01 -1.63 -20.09
N LEU A 722 -5.03 -0.34 -20.41
CA LEU A 722 -4.10 0.64 -19.84
C LEU A 722 -4.34 0.83 -18.35
N SER A 723 -5.59 1.02 -17.92
CA SER A 723 -5.96 1.17 -16.51
C SER A 723 -5.55 -0.05 -15.68
N LEU A 724 -5.82 -1.27 -16.18
CA LEU A 724 -5.41 -2.51 -15.51
C LEU A 724 -3.89 -2.68 -15.49
N ARG A 725 -3.18 -2.26 -16.53
CA ARG A 725 -1.71 -2.28 -16.54
C ARG A 725 -1.11 -1.31 -15.53
N ILE A 726 -1.66 -0.10 -15.42
CA ILE A 726 -1.26 0.88 -14.40
C ILE A 726 -1.53 0.29 -13.01
N PHE A 727 -2.71 -0.29 -12.81
CA PHE A 727 -3.05 -0.97 -11.56
C PHE A 727 -2.05 -2.09 -11.21
N ASP A 728 -1.83 -3.03 -12.13
CA ASP A 728 -0.93 -4.18 -11.90
C ASP A 728 0.50 -3.71 -11.64
N ARG A 729 0.93 -2.61 -12.26
CA ARG A 729 2.23 -1.97 -11.98
C ARG A 729 2.27 -1.35 -10.59
N SER A 730 1.23 -0.61 -10.19
CA SER A 730 1.14 -0.01 -8.85
C SER A 730 1.07 -1.07 -7.74
N PHE A 731 0.51 -2.24 -8.02
CA PHE A 731 0.47 -3.38 -7.09
C PHE A 731 1.63 -4.38 -7.26
N ALA A 732 2.56 -4.15 -8.20
CA ALA A 732 3.69 -5.06 -8.45
C ALA A 732 4.53 -5.30 -7.19
N VAL A 733 4.76 -4.24 -6.41
CA VAL A 733 5.45 -4.37 -5.12
C VAL A 733 4.65 -5.27 -4.18
N THR A 734 3.35 -5.06 -4.02
CA THR A 734 2.48 -5.90 -3.19
C THR A 734 2.51 -7.36 -3.62
N TYR A 735 2.42 -7.65 -4.93
CA TYR A 735 2.54 -9.02 -5.45
C TYR A 735 3.91 -9.63 -5.15
N ALA A 736 4.99 -8.87 -5.24
CA ALA A 736 6.33 -9.33 -4.88
C ALA A 736 6.43 -9.64 -3.37
N LEU A 737 5.88 -8.78 -2.51
CA LEU A 737 5.81 -9.01 -1.06
C LEU A 737 4.99 -10.27 -0.73
N GLU A 738 3.86 -10.46 -1.39
CA GLU A 738 3.00 -11.64 -1.24
C GLU A 738 3.72 -12.92 -1.68
N ALA A 739 4.40 -12.90 -2.83
CA ALA A 739 5.20 -14.03 -3.30
C ALA A 739 6.31 -14.39 -2.30
N ILE A 740 7.01 -13.39 -1.75
CA ILE A 740 8.01 -13.60 -0.70
C ILE A 740 7.37 -14.23 0.55
N ALA A 741 6.22 -13.74 0.99
CA ALA A 741 5.51 -14.30 2.14
C ALA A 741 5.13 -15.77 1.93
N ILE A 742 4.63 -16.11 0.72
CA ILE A 742 4.32 -17.50 0.34
C ILE A 742 5.59 -18.36 0.35
N VAL A 743 6.71 -17.87 -0.21
CA VAL A 743 7.99 -18.60 -0.22
C VAL A 743 8.51 -18.83 1.19
N VAL A 744 8.46 -17.83 2.07
CA VAL A 744 8.86 -17.96 3.48
C VAL A 744 7.96 -18.97 4.20
N ALA A 745 6.65 -18.94 3.96
CA ALA A 745 5.70 -19.90 4.52
C ALA A 745 6.03 -21.34 4.07
N LEU A 746 6.22 -21.53 2.76
CA LEU A 746 6.61 -22.80 2.15
C LEU A 746 7.90 -23.35 2.76
N PHE A 747 8.92 -22.50 2.91
CA PHE A 747 10.20 -22.88 3.49
C PHE A 747 10.09 -23.21 4.98
N GLY A 748 9.25 -22.48 5.73
CA GLY A 748 8.93 -22.77 7.12
C GLY A 748 8.28 -24.14 7.28
N VAL A 749 7.32 -24.48 6.43
CA VAL A 749 6.66 -25.80 6.40
C VAL A 749 7.67 -26.91 6.08
N ALA A 750 8.44 -26.75 5.00
CA ALA A 750 9.44 -27.73 4.58
C ALA A 750 10.48 -27.98 5.68
N SER A 751 10.97 -26.92 6.32
CA SER A 751 11.96 -26.99 7.40
C SER A 751 11.40 -27.68 8.64
N ALA A 752 10.14 -27.40 9.00
CA ALA A 752 9.47 -28.06 10.12
C ALA A 752 9.34 -29.57 9.90
N TRP A 753 8.87 -29.99 8.71
CA TRP A 753 8.72 -31.41 8.38
C TRP A 753 10.05 -32.14 8.24
N ALA A 754 11.06 -31.51 7.65
CA ALA A 754 12.40 -32.06 7.61
C ALA A 754 12.96 -32.28 9.02
N ALA A 755 12.72 -31.33 9.92
CA ALA A 755 13.18 -31.43 11.31
C ALA A 755 12.46 -32.52 12.10
N GLU A 756 11.15 -32.68 11.89
CA GLU A 756 10.33 -33.74 12.48
C GLU A 756 10.83 -35.13 12.05
N GLY A 757 11.13 -35.29 10.75
CA GLY A 757 11.66 -36.55 10.22
C GLY A 757 13.00 -36.94 10.85
N LEU A 758 13.90 -35.96 11.01
CA LEU A 758 15.17 -36.16 11.69
C LEU A 758 15.00 -36.51 13.18
N ALA A 759 14.05 -35.86 13.87
CA ALA A 759 13.78 -36.13 15.29
C ALA A 759 13.28 -37.57 15.52
N ARG A 760 12.60 -38.15 14.52
CA ARG A 760 11.99 -39.49 14.58
C ARG A 760 12.81 -40.58 13.90
N THR A 761 14.09 -40.33 13.62
CA THR A 761 15.00 -41.32 13.02
C THR A 761 15.03 -42.65 13.80
N ARG A 762 15.00 -42.60 15.13
CA ARG A 762 15.00 -43.80 16.00
C ARG A 762 13.74 -44.64 15.83
N GLU A 763 12.59 -43.98 15.79
CA GLU A 763 11.30 -44.63 15.56
C GLU A 763 11.25 -45.30 14.17
N PHE A 764 11.71 -44.59 13.13
CA PHE A 764 11.78 -45.14 11.78
C PHE A 764 12.74 -46.34 11.71
N GLY A 765 13.85 -46.31 12.45
CA GLY A 765 14.77 -47.44 12.61
C GLY A 765 14.09 -48.67 13.24
N MET A 766 13.32 -48.47 14.31
CA MET A 766 12.57 -49.53 14.99
C MET A 766 11.50 -50.15 14.08
N LEU A 767 10.71 -49.32 13.39
CA LEU A 767 9.68 -49.79 12.45
C LEU A 767 10.28 -50.65 11.32
N ARG A 768 11.48 -50.30 10.84
CA ARG A 768 12.20 -51.13 9.87
C ARG A 768 12.67 -52.46 10.45
N HIS A 769 13.09 -52.48 11.71
CA HIS A 769 13.50 -53.71 12.39
C HIS A 769 12.30 -54.66 12.57
N LEU A 770 11.10 -54.11 12.77
CA LEU A 770 9.83 -54.84 12.78
C LEU A 770 9.34 -55.27 11.38
N GLY A 771 10.09 -54.99 10.31
CA GLY A 771 9.82 -55.49 8.96
C GLY A 771 9.22 -54.49 7.97
N LEU A 772 9.00 -53.22 8.33
CA LEU A 772 8.49 -52.21 7.38
C LEU A 772 9.55 -51.86 6.32
N ARG A 773 9.13 -51.83 5.05
CA ARG A 773 10.03 -51.45 3.94
C ARG A 773 10.30 -49.94 3.97
N ARG A 774 11.40 -49.50 3.34
CA ARG A 774 11.75 -48.08 3.20
C ARG A 774 10.61 -47.24 2.60
N ARG A 775 9.91 -47.82 1.61
CA ARG A 775 8.77 -47.18 0.96
C ARG A 775 7.56 -47.04 1.88
N ASP A 776 7.37 -47.94 2.85
CA ASP A 776 6.20 -47.96 3.73
C ASP A 776 6.36 -46.92 4.86
N VAL A 777 7.57 -46.77 5.39
CA VAL A 777 7.89 -45.68 6.33
C VAL A 777 7.80 -44.31 5.65
N ALA A 778 8.31 -44.18 4.41
CA ALA A 778 8.17 -42.94 3.65
C ALA A 778 6.70 -42.61 3.36
N ARG A 779 5.87 -43.61 3.04
CA ARG A 779 4.42 -43.44 2.85
C ARG A 779 3.70 -43.08 4.16
N LEU A 780 4.08 -43.69 5.27
CA LEU A 780 3.55 -43.35 6.59
C LEU A 780 3.81 -41.88 6.90
N PHE A 781 5.07 -41.46 6.80
CA PHE A 781 5.45 -40.09 7.12
C PHE A 781 4.88 -39.07 6.13
N ALA A 782 4.80 -39.42 4.84
CA ALA A 782 4.09 -38.62 3.83
C ALA A 782 2.59 -38.45 4.15
N THR A 783 1.92 -39.51 4.62
CA THR A 783 0.50 -39.47 4.97
C THR A 783 0.27 -38.62 6.22
N GLU A 784 1.13 -38.72 7.23
CA GLU A 784 1.12 -37.85 8.41
C GLU A 784 1.31 -36.38 8.01
N ALA A 785 2.27 -36.10 7.14
CA ALA A 785 2.51 -34.77 6.59
C ALA A 785 1.28 -34.22 5.85
N ALA A 786 0.69 -35.02 4.96
CA ALA A 786 -0.48 -34.63 4.21
C ALA A 786 -1.68 -34.32 5.13
N LEU A 787 -1.93 -35.14 6.16
CA LEU A 787 -3.03 -34.92 7.11
C LEU A 787 -2.83 -33.62 7.90
N GLN A 788 -1.65 -33.43 8.48
CA GLN A 788 -1.38 -32.24 9.31
C GLN A 788 -1.34 -30.96 8.49
N ILE A 789 -0.67 -30.96 7.32
CA ILE A 789 -0.64 -29.78 6.43
C ILE A 789 -2.04 -29.51 5.89
N GLY A 790 -2.83 -30.53 5.56
CA GLY A 790 -4.21 -30.37 5.10
C GLY A 790 -5.09 -29.70 6.14
N ILE A 791 -5.06 -30.16 7.39
CA ILE A 791 -5.82 -29.53 8.50
C ILE A 791 -5.32 -28.10 8.74
N ALA A 792 -4.00 -27.90 8.78
CA ALA A 792 -3.42 -26.59 9.03
C ALA A 792 -3.73 -25.59 7.90
N SER A 793 -3.71 -26.04 6.65
CA SER A 793 -4.07 -25.23 5.49
C SER A 793 -5.56 -24.90 5.50
N ALA A 794 -6.44 -25.85 5.79
CA ALA A 794 -7.88 -25.60 5.86
C ALA A 794 -8.23 -24.60 6.98
N TRP A 795 -7.69 -24.80 8.18
CA TRP A 795 -7.88 -23.87 9.29
C TRP A 795 -7.22 -22.50 9.03
N GLY A 796 -6.02 -22.50 8.47
CA GLY A 796 -5.32 -21.29 8.05
C GLY A 796 -6.13 -20.49 7.03
N THR A 797 -6.66 -21.13 5.98
CA THR A 797 -7.51 -20.46 4.98
C THR A 797 -8.80 -19.93 5.61
N ALA A 798 -9.45 -20.66 6.52
CA ALA A 798 -10.64 -20.19 7.24
C ALA A 798 -10.33 -18.96 8.11
N LEU A 799 -9.22 -19.00 8.86
CA LEU A 799 -8.74 -17.88 9.66
C LEU A 799 -8.35 -16.67 8.80
N GLY A 800 -7.68 -16.93 7.67
CA GLY A 800 -7.31 -15.92 6.69
C GLY A 800 -8.53 -15.28 6.04
N ALA A 801 -9.56 -16.04 5.75
CA ALA A 801 -10.85 -15.55 5.27
C ALA A 801 -11.50 -14.60 6.29
N MET A 802 -11.52 -14.97 7.58
CA MET A 802 -12.03 -14.07 8.64
C MET A 802 -11.22 -12.77 8.72
N ILE A 803 -9.89 -12.84 8.64
CA ILE A 803 -9.02 -11.66 8.62
C ILE A 803 -9.27 -10.82 7.35
N ALA A 804 -9.43 -11.44 6.19
CA ALA A 804 -9.74 -10.76 4.93
C ALA A 804 -11.04 -9.97 5.03
N MET A 805 -12.06 -10.51 5.71
CA MET A 805 -13.32 -9.79 5.94
C MET A 805 -13.09 -8.48 6.70
N VAL A 806 -12.22 -8.49 7.72
CA VAL A 806 -11.84 -7.27 8.47
C VAL A 806 -11.08 -6.31 7.56
N LEU A 807 -10.15 -6.81 6.75
CA LEU A 807 -9.38 -5.99 5.81
C LEU A 807 -10.30 -5.31 4.78
N VAL A 808 -11.23 -6.05 4.18
CA VAL A 808 -12.13 -5.57 3.13
C VAL A 808 -13.23 -4.64 3.67
N HIS A 809 -13.85 -4.95 4.82
CA HIS A 809 -15.03 -4.23 5.29
C HIS A 809 -14.75 -3.17 6.37
N ARG A 810 -13.58 -3.22 7.03
CA ARG A 810 -13.21 -2.22 8.05
C ARG A 810 -11.97 -1.45 7.66
N VAL A 811 -10.85 -2.15 7.42
CA VAL A 811 -9.58 -1.47 7.16
C VAL A 811 -9.63 -0.68 5.85
N ASN A 812 -10.16 -1.25 4.76
CA ASN A 812 -10.18 -0.58 3.46
C ASN A 812 -11.06 0.69 3.45
N PRO A 813 -12.34 0.66 3.88
CA PRO A 813 -13.16 1.87 3.91
C PRO A 813 -12.58 2.94 4.83
N GLN A 814 -12.03 2.56 5.99
CA GLN A 814 -11.39 3.49 6.93
C GLN A 814 -10.09 4.10 6.40
N SER A 815 -9.41 3.42 5.47
CA SER A 815 -8.11 3.85 4.93
C SER A 815 -8.24 4.63 3.62
N PHE A 816 -9.20 4.26 2.78
CA PHE A 816 -9.32 4.76 1.40
C PHE A 816 -10.68 5.40 1.09
N HIS A 817 -11.64 5.37 2.01
CA HIS A 817 -12.97 6.00 1.89
C HIS A 817 -13.89 5.38 0.82
N TRP A 818 -13.55 4.20 0.27
CA TRP A 818 -14.40 3.47 -0.67
C TRP A 818 -14.51 1.98 -0.32
N THR A 819 -15.59 1.35 -0.79
CA THR A 819 -15.84 -0.07 -0.57
C THR A 819 -15.37 -0.90 -1.76
N MET A 820 -15.10 -2.18 -1.51
CA MET A 820 -14.84 -3.15 -2.57
C MET A 820 -15.68 -4.40 -2.32
N ASP A 821 -15.97 -5.11 -3.39
CA ASP A 821 -16.70 -6.37 -3.30
C ASP A 821 -15.73 -7.51 -3.06
N LEU A 822 -16.17 -8.50 -2.29
CA LEU A 822 -15.36 -9.66 -1.96
C LEU A 822 -15.19 -10.57 -3.19
N SER A 823 -13.95 -10.84 -3.57
CA SER A 823 -13.58 -11.86 -4.55
C SER A 823 -12.81 -12.98 -3.86
N TRP A 824 -13.16 -14.23 -4.20
CA TRP A 824 -12.51 -15.42 -3.66
C TRP A 824 -11.58 -16.01 -4.72
N PRO A 825 -10.26 -15.84 -4.61
CA PRO A 825 -9.31 -16.37 -5.59
C PRO A 825 -9.07 -17.87 -5.33
N VAL A 826 -10.11 -18.68 -5.49
CA VAL A 826 -10.11 -20.13 -5.18
C VAL A 826 -9.01 -20.87 -5.92
N GLY A 827 -8.69 -20.44 -7.15
CA GLY A 827 -7.58 -21.01 -7.94
C GLY A 827 -6.21 -20.75 -7.29
N LEU A 828 -5.93 -19.51 -6.88
CA LEU A 828 -4.66 -19.15 -6.23
C LEU A 828 -4.54 -19.79 -4.85
N LEU A 829 -5.60 -19.75 -4.04
CA LEU A 829 -5.62 -20.37 -2.71
C LEU A 829 -5.47 -21.90 -2.82
N GLY A 830 -6.15 -22.52 -3.78
CA GLY A 830 -6.02 -23.95 -4.07
C GLY A 830 -4.62 -24.32 -4.55
N ALA A 831 -4.01 -23.53 -5.45
CA ALA A 831 -2.65 -23.73 -5.91
C ALA A 831 -1.61 -23.57 -4.79
N ALA A 832 -1.76 -22.57 -3.93
CA ALA A 832 -0.88 -22.36 -2.78
C ALA A 832 -1.01 -23.51 -1.77
N ALA A 833 -2.23 -23.96 -1.47
CA ALA A 833 -2.48 -25.11 -0.61
C ALA A 833 -1.88 -26.41 -1.20
N ALA A 834 -2.04 -26.62 -2.51
CA ALA A 834 -1.44 -27.75 -3.22
C ALA A 834 0.08 -27.69 -3.22
N ALA A 835 0.69 -26.52 -3.40
CA ALA A 835 2.13 -26.32 -3.33
C ALA A 835 2.68 -26.59 -1.92
N LEU A 836 1.99 -26.13 -0.87
CA LEU A 836 2.32 -26.42 0.53
C LEU A 836 2.25 -27.92 0.83
N LEU A 837 1.19 -28.58 0.38
CA LEU A 837 1.03 -30.03 0.52
C LEU A 837 2.14 -30.78 -0.22
N ALA A 838 2.38 -30.46 -1.48
CA ALA A 838 3.41 -31.10 -2.29
C ALA A 838 4.80 -30.92 -1.69
N LEU A 839 5.16 -29.70 -1.28
CA LEU A 839 6.47 -29.40 -0.71
C LEU A 839 6.66 -30.07 0.66
N GLY A 840 5.67 -30.02 1.54
CA GLY A 840 5.77 -30.65 2.85
C GLY A 840 5.82 -32.17 2.77
N VAL A 841 5.04 -32.79 1.87
CA VAL A 841 5.14 -34.23 1.58
C VAL A 841 6.49 -34.57 0.96
N ALA A 842 7.00 -33.77 0.02
CA ALA A 842 8.33 -33.98 -0.55
C ALA A 842 9.43 -33.88 0.51
N ALA A 843 9.38 -32.86 1.38
CA ALA A 843 10.31 -32.69 2.49
C ALA A 843 10.25 -33.88 3.45
N ALA A 844 9.05 -34.36 3.78
CA ALA A 844 8.85 -35.54 4.61
C ALA A 844 9.47 -36.80 3.97
N VAL A 845 9.19 -37.03 2.68
CA VAL A 845 9.74 -38.19 1.94
C VAL A 845 11.26 -38.11 1.84
N LEU A 846 11.83 -36.93 1.57
CA LEU A 846 13.28 -36.73 1.49
C LEU A 846 13.94 -36.95 2.85
N ALA A 847 13.37 -36.42 3.93
CA ALA A 847 13.87 -36.62 5.28
C ALA A 847 13.79 -38.10 5.71
N ALA A 848 12.69 -38.80 5.39
CA ALA A 848 12.58 -40.24 5.61
C ALA A 848 13.64 -41.01 4.81
N ARG A 849 13.91 -40.64 3.55
CA ARG A 849 14.92 -41.32 2.72
C ARG A 849 16.34 -41.11 3.23
N SER A 850 16.71 -39.88 3.60
CA SER A 850 18.07 -39.55 4.07
C SER A 850 18.41 -40.15 5.43
N THR A 851 17.43 -40.20 6.34
CA THR A 851 17.60 -40.88 7.64
C THR A 851 17.69 -42.40 7.49
N MET A 852 17.08 -42.95 6.44
CA MET A 852 17.06 -44.38 6.15
C MET A 852 18.26 -44.90 5.32
N SER A 853 19.14 -44.01 4.82
CA SER A 853 20.38 -44.40 4.14
C SER A 853 21.51 -44.74 5.09
N ASP A 854 21.49 -44.24 6.33
CA ASP A 854 22.40 -44.70 7.38
C ASP A 854 22.02 -46.10 7.88
N ALA A 855 23.02 -46.94 8.15
CA ALA A 855 22.81 -48.34 8.50
C ALA A 855 21.92 -48.45 9.75
N PRO A 856 20.83 -49.25 9.73
CA PRO A 856 19.89 -49.38 10.85
C PRO A 856 20.57 -49.80 12.17
N VAL A 857 21.72 -50.48 12.08
CA VAL A 857 22.54 -50.87 13.23
C VAL A 857 23.17 -49.66 13.93
N ARG A 858 23.57 -48.60 13.21
CA ARG A 858 24.14 -47.38 13.84
C ARG A 858 23.08 -46.58 14.61
N ALA A 859 21.84 -46.54 14.11
CA ALA A 859 20.73 -45.84 14.76
C ALA A 859 20.30 -46.48 16.10
N LEU A 860 20.50 -47.80 16.25
CA LEU A 860 20.26 -48.55 17.50
C LEU A 860 21.49 -48.60 18.43
N ARG A 861 22.71 -48.38 17.90
CA ARG A 861 23.96 -48.43 18.67
C ARG A 861 24.18 -47.23 19.59
N GLU A 862 23.44 -46.14 19.41
CA GLU A 862 23.50 -44.96 20.30
C GLU A 862 22.90 -45.20 21.70
N ASP A 863 22.22 -46.33 21.92
CA ASP A 863 21.59 -46.68 23.21
C ASP A 863 22.43 -47.67 24.06
N TRP A 864 23.59 -48.14 23.59
CA TRP A 864 24.48 -49.03 24.36
C TRP A 864 25.76 -48.32 24.82
#